data_AF-A0A523AHQ3-F1
#
_entry.id   AF-A0A523AHQ3-F1
#
_cell.length_a   1.000
_cell.length_b   1.000
_cell.length_c   1.000
_cell.angle_alpha   90.00
_cell.angle_beta   90.00
_cell.angle_gamma   90.00
#
_symmetry.space_group_name_H-M   'P 1'
#
loop_
_entity.id
_entity.type
_entity.pdbx_description
1 polymer ?
#
loop_
_entity_poly.entity_id
_entity_poly.type
_entity_poly.pdbx_seq_one_letter_code
_entity_poly.pdbx_strand_id
1 'polypeptide(L)'
;MRRFREALYVLLLLISVIISVKIRILNPWDSVFTFTVRLSENDPWYYYRLIENCIRNFPERIWFDPMTQYPFGTYTHFGPFLVYFSAILAILSNSTSGEALRSVLVFIPAIGGILTIFAIFFLVRNTFGKRAAIVSAILISIIPGQFLHRSMLSFNDHHVWEVFWMCLSLAFFTLIAKSEFNKKGLAFAVLGGLSFGMYILTWAAGFTFGLLILSAIFLALLFRIKISPSTYKLTVIYFVVSAIIFLPFAFKEPSSPALYSPMQLSMLIFYAIATAFLWQFDSKFEKIAKYVKIGKENSLLLLAVVGLIVISTLFPQFSITIGTVTGYLQPRGGMLTVGEVQPFFTQYGDFTLAPAYYHFGMTFFFAVPAIVYLMFRVYKRKDLCEFTMLLWAIALLIALAGQNRFAYYFAAVSATFAGFAVDKILEFAHVYRLISGERKISILRVILALFLVFILVYPTYSLAEAQSRGVGAINKQWYDSMVWLKENTPDNGYENYYYQIYAPGNPNERYNYPFETYGVISWWDYGHWILAIGKRMAIANPFQQGIGNFYDDIPGAAPFFVGRNESYAEKIADSLNVRYVVSDIEMATGKFYAMATWAEGDLPLAYKYYDGVLYLTQQGRLGIGNDVPPGSIGLSRVPSKLYYETMEARFHIFDGSGLEHYRLVYESEPSDEWKIYQTYTGQMSPLDIAIYETIQRARFGVPPSLYANEIFIKVAYQILYQRELGLPVDLNATGYVKIFERVKGAVVKGKANSEFVEVSAKIKTNQGRIFEYYQKVKVENGEYKVILPYSHNSSYEVKPITPYTLKSGEIVKELSLKEEQVVNGETVLLDLI
;
A
#
# COMPACT_ATOMS: atom_id res chain seq x y z
N MET A 1 -47.21 18.96 -0.50
CA MET A 1 -45.84 19.53 -0.54
C MET A 1 -44.82 18.84 0.38
N ARG A 2 -45.08 18.64 1.69
CA ARG A 2 -44.10 18.00 2.61
C ARG A 2 -43.75 16.54 2.25
N ARG A 3 -44.76 15.70 1.96
CA ARG A 3 -44.57 14.31 1.50
C ARG A 3 -43.77 14.22 0.18
N PHE A 4 -44.04 15.13 -0.76
CA PHE A 4 -43.30 15.21 -2.03
C PHE A 4 -41.81 15.55 -1.83
N ARG A 5 -41.49 16.48 -0.91
CA ARG A 5 -40.10 16.82 -0.57
C ARG A 5 -39.37 15.68 0.13
N GLU A 6 -40.05 14.94 1.00
CA GLU A 6 -39.47 13.76 1.66
C GLU A 6 -39.21 12.63 0.65
N ALA A 7 -40.15 12.38 -0.27
CA ALA A 7 -39.96 11.42 -1.36
C ALA A 7 -38.79 11.79 -2.29
N LEU A 8 -38.64 13.09 -2.63
CA LEU A 8 -37.53 13.59 -3.43
C LEU A 8 -36.17 13.33 -2.75
N TYR A 9 -36.08 13.54 -1.44
CA TYR A 9 -34.84 13.30 -0.71
C TYR A 9 -34.45 11.82 -0.65
N VAL A 10 -35.44 10.93 -0.50
CA VAL A 10 -35.21 9.48 -0.57
C VAL A 10 -34.77 9.08 -1.98
N LEU A 11 -35.42 9.62 -3.02
CA LEU A 11 -35.06 9.37 -4.41
C LEU A 11 -33.61 9.79 -4.72
N LEU A 12 -33.20 10.98 -4.26
CA LEU A 12 -31.82 11.46 -4.47
C LEU A 12 -30.78 10.60 -3.76
N LEU A 13 -31.07 10.13 -2.54
CA LEU A 13 -30.19 9.17 -1.86
C LEU A 13 -30.11 7.83 -2.61
N LEU A 14 -31.23 7.34 -3.14
CA LEU A 14 -31.25 6.13 -3.95
C LEU A 14 -30.41 6.31 -5.23
N ILE A 15 -30.48 7.47 -5.87
CA ILE A 15 -29.64 7.81 -7.02
C ILE A 15 -28.16 7.79 -6.63
N SER A 16 -27.76 8.36 -5.49
CA SER A 16 -26.38 8.28 -5.00
C SER A 16 -25.91 6.84 -4.82
N VAL A 17 -26.78 5.96 -4.30
CA VAL A 17 -26.47 4.53 -4.13
C VAL A 17 -26.30 3.85 -5.49
N ILE A 18 -27.20 4.09 -6.45
CA ILE A 18 -27.12 3.50 -7.79
C ILE A 18 -25.84 3.94 -8.50
N ILE A 19 -25.48 5.22 -8.43
CA ILE A 19 -24.23 5.74 -9.01
C ILE A 19 -23.02 5.09 -8.33
N SER A 20 -23.05 4.95 -6.99
CA SER A 20 -21.98 4.30 -6.25
C SER A 20 -21.81 2.83 -6.64
N VAL A 21 -22.91 2.09 -6.84
CA VAL A 21 -22.88 0.70 -7.34
C VAL A 21 -22.28 0.63 -8.74
N LYS A 22 -22.67 1.54 -9.64
CA LYS A 22 -22.07 1.60 -10.98
C LYS A 22 -20.56 1.77 -10.91
N ILE A 23 -20.10 2.80 -10.20
CA ILE A 23 -18.68 3.14 -10.12
C ILE A 23 -17.89 2.06 -9.37
N ARG A 24 -18.37 1.56 -8.24
CA ARG A 24 -17.58 0.66 -7.37
C ARG A 24 -17.66 -0.80 -7.75
N ILE A 25 -18.75 -1.25 -8.38
CA ILE A 25 -19.01 -2.67 -8.66
C ILE A 25 -19.01 -2.93 -10.16
N LEU A 26 -19.81 -2.20 -10.94
CA LEU A 26 -19.99 -2.51 -12.37
C LEU A 26 -18.77 -2.13 -13.21
N ASN A 27 -18.20 -0.94 -13.00
CA ASN A 27 -17.05 -0.47 -13.78
C ASN A 27 -15.81 -1.39 -13.66
N PRO A 28 -15.40 -1.85 -12.45
CA PRO A 28 -14.23 -2.74 -12.33
C PRO A 28 -14.55 -4.23 -12.50
N TRP A 29 -15.81 -4.63 -12.75
CA TRP A 29 -16.27 -6.02 -12.72
C TRP A 29 -15.38 -6.96 -13.54
N ASP A 30 -15.18 -6.63 -14.83
CA ASP A 30 -14.42 -7.45 -15.78
C ASP A 30 -12.92 -7.47 -15.49
N SER A 31 -12.41 -6.55 -14.67
CA SER A 31 -11.00 -6.55 -14.25
C SER A 31 -10.78 -7.38 -12.98
N VAL A 32 -11.82 -7.57 -12.16
CA VAL A 32 -11.78 -8.34 -10.91
C VAL A 32 -12.07 -9.82 -11.15
N PHE A 33 -13.10 -10.13 -11.94
CA PHE A 33 -13.50 -11.50 -12.28
C PHE A 33 -12.92 -11.88 -13.64
N THR A 34 -11.71 -12.46 -13.63
CA THR A 34 -10.94 -12.76 -14.85
C THR A 34 -10.51 -14.23 -14.90
N PHE A 35 -9.20 -14.52 -14.91
CA PHE A 35 -8.63 -15.86 -14.77
C PHE A 35 -8.77 -16.42 -13.35
N THR A 36 -8.98 -15.53 -12.38
CA THR A 36 -9.35 -15.84 -11.00
C THR A 36 -10.13 -14.64 -10.44
N VAL A 37 -10.56 -14.74 -9.19
CA VAL A 37 -11.07 -13.61 -8.42
C VAL A 37 -9.88 -12.83 -7.86
N ARG A 38 -9.54 -11.72 -8.51
CA ARG A 38 -8.34 -10.94 -8.20
C ARG A 38 -8.63 -9.97 -7.06
N LEU A 39 -7.86 -10.05 -5.97
CA LEU A 39 -7.80 -8.99 -4.96
C LEU A 39 -6.78 -7.93 -5.39
N SER A 40 -7.08 -6.66 -5.07
CA SER A 40 -6.29 -5.51 -5.49
C SER A 40 -5.05 -5.33 -4.62
N GLU A 41 -3.97 -4.80 -5.18
CA GLU A 41 -2.72 -4.47 -4.50
C GLU A 41 -2.21 -5.60 -3.57
N ASN A 42 -1.68 -5.26 -2.39
CA ASN A 42 -0.99 -6.19 -1.49
C ASN A 42 -1.80 -6.47 -0.21
N ASP A 43 -2.29 -5.43 0.47
CA ASP A 43 -2.95 -5.53 1.78
C ASP A 43 -4.22 -6.39 1.77
N PRO A 44 -5.10 -6.32 0.76
CA PRO A 44 -6.24 -7.24 0.63
C PRO A 44 -5.87 -8.73 0.64
N TRP A 45 -4.69 -9.11 0.13
CA TRP A 45 -4.21 -10.49 0.19
C TRP A 45 -3.80 -10.91 1.61
N TYR A 46 -3.30 -9.98 2.42
CA TYR A 46 -3.06 -10.26 3.83
C TYR A 46 -4.36 -10.40 4.62
N TYR A 47 -5.37 -9.57 4.33
CA TYR A 47 -6.72 -9.79 4.87
C TYR A 47 -7.26 -11.17 4.48
N TYR A 48 -7.13 -11.57 3.22
CA TYR A 48 -7.51 -12.93 2.79
C TYR A 48 -6.83 -14.00 3.65
N ARG A 49 -5.51 -13.89 3.89
CA ARG A 49 -4.76 -14.80 4.78
C ARG A 49 -5.26 -14.81 6.22
N LEU A 50 -5.63 -13.65 6.77
CA LEU A 50 -6.14 -13.55 8.15
C LEU A 50 -7.55 -14.11 8.27
N ILE A 51 -8.39 -13.84 7.28
CA ILE A 51 -9.79 -14.28 7.23
C ILE A 51 -9.86 -15.79 7.02
N GLU A 52 -9.06 -16.35 6.10
CA GLU A 52 -9.03 -17.79 5.84
C GLU A 52 -8.57 -18.56 7.10
N ASN A 53 -7.55 -18.06 7.81
CA ASN A 53 -7.11 -18.63 9.08
C ASN A 53 -8.18 -18.47 10.19
N CYS A 54 -8.84 -17.32 10.27
CA CYS A 54 -9.90 -17.07 11.26
C CYS A 54 -11.12 -17.96 11.04
N ILE A 55 -11.54 -18.20 9.79
CA ILE A 55 -12.66 -19.10 9.47
C ILE A 55 -12.36 -20.52 9.96
N ARG A 56 -11.13 -21.00 9.75
CA ARG A 56 -10.71 -22.36 10.15
C ARG A 56 -10.65 -22.54 11.67
N ASN A 57 -10.45 -21.45 12.42
CA ASN A 57 -10.29 -21.45 13.87
C ASN A 57 -11.38 -20.66 14.59
N PHE A 58 -12.50 -20.37 13.93
CA PHE A 58 -13.50 -19.44 14.43
C PHE A 58 -14.05 -19.88 15.79
N PRO A 59 -14.12 -19.01 16.81
CA PRO A 59 -14.01 -17.54 16.76
C PRO A 59 -12.61 -16.96 17.05
N GLU A 60 -11.56 -17.77 17.11
CA GLU A 60 -10.19 -17.29 17.34
C GLU A 60 -9.57 -16.71 16.06
N ARG A 61 -8.61 -15.80 16.25
CA ARG A 61 -7.75 -15.28 15.18
C ARG A 61 -6.32 -15.14 15.66
N ILE A 62 -5.39 -15.11 14.72
CA ILE A 62 -3.99 -14.81 15.03
C ILE A 62 -3.77 -13.31 15.27
N TRP A 63 -2.77 -13.04 16.11
CA TRP A 63 -2.26 -11.70 16.43
C TRP A 63 -0.75 -11.57 16.20
N PHE A 64 -0.10 -12.69 15.92
CA PHE A 64 1.29 -12.81 15.51
C PHE A 64 1.35 -13.78 14.34
N ASP A 65 2.14 -13.46 13.32
CA ASP A 65 2.26 -14.22 12.10
C ASP A 65 3.74 -14.54 11.82
N PRO A 66 4.19 -15.78 12.12
CA PRO A 66 5.54 -16.22 11.88
C PRO A 66 5.83 -16.57 10.41
N MET A 67 4.81 -16.53 9.53
CA MET A 67 4.99 -16.88 8.12
C MET A 67 5.41 -15.69 7.24
N THR A 68 5.47 -14.49 7.80
CA THR A 68 5.97 -13.27 7.15
C THR A 68 7.06 -12.67 8.00
N GLN A 69 7.92 -11.82 7.44
CA GLN A 69 9.14 -11.37 8.13
C GLN A 69 10.00 -12.57 8.58
N TYR A 70 10.12 -13.59 7.72
CA TYR A 70 10.88 -14.79 8.03
C TYR A 70 12.37 -14.48 8.24
N PRO A 71 13.07 -15.10 9.22
CA PRO A 71 12.62 -16.14 10.16
C PRO A 71 12.13 -15.63 11.53
N PHE A 72 11.66 -14.37 11.62
CA PHE A 72 11.34 -13.72 12.89
C PHE A 72 9.83 -13.73 13.20
N GLY A 73 9.00 -13.44 12.19
CA GLY A 73 7.57 -13.22 12.39
C GLY A 73 7.24 -11.79 12.82
N THR A 74 5.95 -11.45 12.72
CA THR A 74 5.50 -10.09 13.05
C THR A 74 4.12 -10.05 13.69
N TYR A 75 3.86 -9.01 14.48
CA TYR A 75 2.53 -8.76 15.05
C TYR A 75 1.57 -8.19 14.00
N THR A 76 0.33 -8.64 14.02
CA THR A 76 -0.68 -8.20 13.05
C THR A 76 -1.34 -6.90 13.53
N HIS A 77 -1.12 -5.79 12.85
CA HIS A 77 -1.83 -4.52 13.11
C HIS A 77 -3.20 -4.43 12.43
N PHE A 78 -3.51 -5.37 11.54
CA PHE A 78 -4.78 -5.42 10.79
C PHE A 78 -5.94 -5.75 11.73
N GLY A 79 -6.93 -4.85 11.77
CA GLY A 79 -7.93 -4.85 12.83
C GLY A 79 -8.89 -6.05 12.88
N PRO A 80 -9.40 -6.40 14.07
CA PRO A 80 -10.38 -7.48 14.24
C PRO A 80 -11.68 -7.21 13.50
N PHE A 81 -12.11 -5.95 13.35
CA PHE A 81 -13.38 -5.64 12.71
C PHE A 81 -13.49 -6.26 11.32
N LEU A 82 -12.55 -5.95 10.41
CA LEU A 82 -12.65 -6.42 9.03
C LEU A 82 -12.45 -7.92 8.92
N VAL A 83 -11.57 -8.51 9.74
CA VAL A 83 -11.36 -9.97 9.77
C VAL A 83 -12.63 -10.69 10.19
N TYR A 84 -13.24 -10.32 11.32
CA TYR A 84 -14.45 -10.98 11.80
C TYR A 84 -15.67 -10.67 10.93
N PHE A 85 -15.84 -9.43 10.48
CA PHE A 85 -16.95 -9.05 9.60
C PHE A 85 -16.92 -9.88 8.30
N SER A 86 -15.73 -9.99 7.69
CA SER A 86 -15.54 -10.79 6.48
C SER A 86 -15.73 -12.29 6.73
N ALA A 87 -15.15 -12.83 7.81
CA ALA A 87 -15.30 -14.23 8.17
C ALA A 87 -16.77 -14.62 8.41
N ILE A 88 -17.53 -13.77 9.10
CA ILE A 88 -18.97 -14.00 9.34
C ILE A 88 -19.74 -14.05 8.00
N LEU A 89 -19.50 -13.10 7.09
CA LEU A 89 -20.16 -13.10 5.78
C LEU A 89 -19.78 -14.31 4.93
N ALA A 90 -18.51 -14.73 4.97
CA ALA A 90 -18.02 -15.92 4.28
C ALA A 90 -18.65 -17.22 4.83
N ILE A 91 -18.78 -17.35 6.15
CA ILE A 91 -19.43 -18.50 6.80
C ILE A 91 -20.91 -18.53 6.44
N LEU A 92 -21.61 -17.40 6.50
CA LEU A 92 -23.05 -17.30 6.16
C LEU A 92 -23.33 -17.63 4.68
N SER A 93 -22.37 -17.36 3.79
CA SER A 93 -22.46 -17.68 2.36
C SER A 93 -21.85 -19.03 1.99
N ASN A 94 -21.42 -19.84 2.98
CA ASN A 94 -20.74 -21.12 2.79
C ASN A 94 -19.55 -21.07 1.81
N SER A 95 -18.84 -19.93 1.79
CA SER A 95 -17.75 -19.62 0.86
C SER A 95 -16.46 -19.40 1.66
N THR A 96 -15.86 -20.49 2.14
CA THR A 96 -14.88 -20.46 3.25
C THR A 96 -13.41 -20.56 2.85
N SER A 97 -13.09 -20.87 1.59
CA SER A 97 -11.70 -20.93 1.11
C SER A 97 -11.57 -20.60 -0.39
N GLY A 98 -10.33 -20.37 -0.83
CA GLY A 98 -9.98 -20.20 -2.24
C GLY A 98 -10.75 -19.09 -2.96
N GLU A 99 -11.14 -19.35 -4.21
CA GLU A 99 -11.88 -18.39 -5.04
C GLU A 99 -13.28 -18.07 -4.51
N ALA A 100 -13.96 -19.04 -3.89
CA ALA A 100 -15.27 -18.81 -3.29
C ALA A 100 -15.17 -17.77 -2.18
N LEU A 101 -14.18 -17.89 -1.29
CA LEU A 101 -13.92 -16.89 -0.26
C LEU A 101 -13.61 -15.53 -0.89
N ARG A 102 -12.67 -15.46 -1.84
CA ARG A 102 -12.31 -14.21 -2.52
C ARG A 102 -13.53 -13.53 -3.16
N SER A 103 -14.46 -14.31 -3.75
CA SER A 103 -15.70 -13.80 -4.35
C SER A 103 -16.58 -13.04 -3.37
N VAL A 104 -16.56 -13.41 -2.08
CA VAL A 104 -17.27 -12.67 -1.03
C VAL A 104 -16.48 -11.43 -0.62
N LEU A 105 -15.16 -11.60 -0.42
CA LEU A 105 -14.29 -10.53 0.08
C LEU A 105 -14.24 -9.32 -0.85
N VAL A 106 -14.27 -9.52 -2.17
CA VAL A 106 -14.21 -8.42 -3.15
C VAL A 106 -15.34 -7.40 -2.99
N PHE A 107 -16.52 -7.78 -2.49
CA PHE A 107 -17.69 -6.88 -2.35
C PHE A 107 -17.70 -6.06 -1.07
N ILE A 108 -17.00 -6.51 -0.02
CA ILE A 108 -16.96 -5.87 1.29
C ILE A 108 -16.56 -4.38 1.22
N PRO A 109 -15.49 -3.97 0.52
CA PRO A 109 -15.13 -2.56 0.42
C PRO A 109 -16.16 -1.72 -0.33
N ALA A 110 -16.77 -2.25 -1.38
CA ALA A 110 -17.83 -1.57 -2.14
C ALA A 110 -19.06 -1.31 -1.26
N ILE A 111 -19.43 -2.27 -0.41
CA ILE A 111 -20.48 -2.10 0.61
C ILE A 111 -20.10 -0.98 1.59
N GLY A 112 -18.86 -0.97 2.09
CA GLY A 112 -18.35 0.12 2.95
C GLY A 112 -18.45 1.50 2.29
N GLY A 113 -18.12 1.60 1.00
CA GLY A 113 -18.23 2.83 0.22
C GLY A 113 -19.68 3.33 0.09
N ILE A 114 -20.62 2.41 -0.16
CA ILE A 114 -22.05 2.72 -0.21
C ILE A 114 -22.58 3.11 1.17
N LEU A 115 -22.18 2.42 2.23
CA LEU A 115 -22.60 2.73 3.61
C LEU A 115 -22.10 4.11 4.08
N THR A 116 -20.92 4.53 3.60
CA THR A 116 -20.36 5.86 3.89
C THR A 116 -21.26 7.00 3.42
N ILE A 117 -22.05 6.80 2.36
CA ILE A 117 -23.05 7.78 1.89
C ILE A 117 -24.02 8.13 3.03
N PHE A 118 -24.49 7.12 3.78
CA PHE A 118 -25.42 7.31 4.89
C PHE A 118 -24.74 7.93 6.11
N ALA A 119 -23.52 7.52 6.42
CA ALA A 119 -22.74 8.11 7.53
C ALA A 119 -22.56 9.63 7.32
N ILE A 120 -22.15 10.04 6.11
CA ILE A 120 -22.02 11.46 5.75
C ILE A 120 -23.39 12.15 5.74
N PHE A 121 -24.42 11.54 5.16
CA PHE A 121 -25.76 12.12 5.18
C PHE A 121 -26.21 12.44 6.62
N PHE A 122 -26.05 11.52 7.56
CA PHE A 122 -26.43 11.75 8.95
C PHE A 122 -25.57 12.83 9.61
N LEU A 123 -24.24 12.79 9.42
CA LEU A 123 -23.32 13.79 9.94
C LEU A 123 -23.69 15.22 9.49
N VAL A 124 -23.82 15.41 8.18
CA VAL A 124 -24.11 16.72 7.59
C VAL A 124 -25.53 17.18 7.92
N ARG A 125 -26.50 16.26 7.97
CA ARG A 125 -27.89 16.59 8.31
C ARG A 125 -27.99 17.18 9.71
N ASN A 126 -27.22 16.63 10.66
CA ASN A 126 -27.27 17.06 12.05
C ASN A 126 -26.64 18.44 12.23
N THR A 127 -25.62 18.80 11.45
CA THR A 127 -24.91 20.09 11.59
C THR A 127 -25.44 21.17 10.65
N PHE A 128 -25.51 20.91 9.34
CA PHE A 128 -25.83 21.91 8.31
C PHE A 128 -27.25 21.79 7.75
N GLY A 129 -27.93 20.69 8.02
CA GLY A 129 -29.33 20.46 7.63
C GLY A 129 -29.49 19.51 6.44
N LYS A 130 -30.75 19.12 6.17
CA LYS A 130 -31.08 18.06 5.19
C LYS A 130 -30.64 18.39 3.75
N ARG A 131 -30.66 19.67 3.36
CA ARG A 131 -30.32 20.09 1.98
C ARG A 131 -28.85 19.85 1.68
N ALA A 132 -27.97 20.41 2.52
CA ALA A 132 -26.52 20.17 2.45
C ALA A 132 -26.20 18.67 2.52
N ALA A 133 -26.89 17.92 3.38
CA ALA A 133 -26.65 16.49 3.56
C ALA A 133 -26.83 15.65 2.31
N ILE A 134 -27.82 15.96 1.48
CA ILE A 134 -28.09 15.21 0.25
C ILE A 134 -27.05 15.52 -0.80
N VAL A 135 -26.65 16.80 -0.93
CA VAL A 135 -25.58 17.17 -1.83
C VAL A 135 -24.27 16.48 -1.42
N SER A 136 -23.93 16.51 -0.13
CA SER A 136 -22.74 15.80 0.38
C SER A 136 -22.81 14.28 0.14
N ALA A 137 -23.99 13.67 0.28
CA ALA A 137 -24.21 12.25 -0.01
C ALA A 137 -24.04 11.90 -1.51
N ILE A 138 -24.47 12.78 -2.42
CA ILE A 138 -24.19 12.64 -3.85
C ILE A 138 -22.69 12.79 -4.11
N LEU A 139 -22.06 13.84 -3.57
CA LEU A 139 -20.64 14.12 -3.84
C LEU A 139 -19.71 12.99 -3.36
N ILE A 140 -19.95 12.41 -2.17
CA ILE A 140 -19.12 11.28 -1.70
C ILE A 140 -19.30 10.03 -2.58
N SER A 141 -20.48 9.84 -3.19
CA SER A 141 -20.71 8.69 -4.08
C SER A 141 -19.87 8.75 -5.35
N ILE A 142 -19.47 9.96 -5.79
CA ILE A 142 -18.73 10.21 -7.03
C ILE A 142 -17.33 10.80 -6.81
N ILE A 143 -16.85 10.90 -5.57
CA ILE A 143 -15.54 11.49 -5.32
C ILE A 143 -14.44 10.53 -5.83
N PRO A 144 -13.45 11.01 -6.61
CA PRO A 144 -12.35 10.19 -7.10
C PRO A 144 -11.29 9.91 -6.02
N GLY A 145 -10.11 9.48 -6.43
CA GLY A 145 -8.91 9.41 -5.60
C GLY A 145 -8.82 8.17 -4.71
N GLN A 146 -8.01 8.28 -3.65
CA GLN A 146 -7.75 7.16 -2.75
C GLN A 146 -9.01 6.64 -2.09
N PHE A 147 -9.97 7.49 -1.74
CA PHE A 147 -11.24 7.02 -1.17
C PHE A 147 -11.99 6.14 -2.16
N LEU A 148 -12.00 6.48 -3.44
CA LEU A 148 -12.63 5.65 -4.47
C LEU A 148 -11.87 4.34 -4.66
N HIS A 149 -10.57 4.41 -4.95
CA HIS A 149 -9.75 3.22 -5.19
C HIS A 149 -9.83 2.24 -4.01
N ARG A 150 -9.79 2.76 -2.77
CA ARG A 150 -9.85 1.95 -1.55
C ARG A 150 -11.26 1.59 -1.08
N SER A 151 -12.29 1.90 -1.89
CA SER A 151 -13.69 1.48 -1.68
C SER A 151 -14.30 0.80 -2.91
N MET A 152 -13.49 0.48 -3.91
CA MET A 152 -13.90 -0.28 -5.10
C MET A 152 -13.98 -1.77 -4.81
N LEU A 153 -14.73 -2.50 -5.64
CA LEU A 153 -14.66 -3.95 -5.73
C LEU A 153 -13.20 -4.38 -5.81
N SER A 154 -12.83 -5.48 -5.13
CA SER A 154 -11.48 -6.05 -5.06
C SER A 154 -10.52 -5.47 -4.00
N PHE A 155 -10.72 -4.23 -3.54
CA PHE A 155 -9.84 -3.61 -2.55
C PHE A 155 -10.27 -3.89 -1.10
N ASN A 156 -10.29 -5.16 -0.67
CA ASN A 156 -10.78 -5.53 0.66
C ASN A 156 -9.79 -5.17 1.78
N ASP A 157 -9.84 -3.91 2.18
CA ASP A 157 -8.95 -3.30 3.16
C ASP A 157 -9.72 -2.40 4.15
N HIS A 158 -9.06 -2.00 5.24
CA HIS A 158 -9.66 -1.27 6.35
C HIS A 158 -9.92 0.22 6.09
N HIS A 159 -9.27 0.81 5.09
CA HIS A 159 -9.32 2.24 4.78
C HIS A 159 -10.72 2.83 4.58
N VAL A 160 -11.61 2.14 3.86
CA VAL A 160 -13.00 2.62 3.69
C VAL A 160 -13.78 2.58 5.01
N TRP A 161 -13.49 1.58 5.84
CA TRP A 161 -14.14 1.38 7.13
C TRP A 161 -13.66 2.38 8.18
N GLU A 162 -12.41 2.83 8.10
CA GLU A 162 -11.92 3.97 8.88
C GLU A 162 -12.78 5.21 8.66
N VAL A 163 -13.01 5.59 7.40
CA VAL A 163 -13.82 6.76 7.05
C VAL A 163 -15.27 6.58 7.47
N PHE A 164 -15.84 5.39 7.23
CA PHE A 164 -17.21 5.07 7.62
C PHE A 164 -17.42 5.23 9.13
N TRP A 165 -16.61 4.54 9.95
CA TRP A 165 -16.77 4.54 11.39
C TRP A 165 -16.42 5.90 12.02
N MET A 166 -15.41 6.61 11.50
CA MET A 166 -15.09 7.98 11.92
C MET A 166 -16.28 8.93 11.66
N CYS A 167 -16.85 8.91 10.46
CA CYS A 167 -17.98 9.78 10.12
C CYS A 167 -19.24 9.44 10.94
N LEU A 168 -19.49 8.15 11.18
CA LEU A 168 -20.62 7.70 11.98
C LEU A 168 -20.46 8.08 13.47
N SER A 169 -19.25 7.92 14.01
CA SER A 169 -18.86 8.40 15.34
C SER A 169 -19.11 9.90 15.51
N LEU A 170 -18.66 10.73 14.55
CA LEU A 170 -18.95 12.17 14.53
C LEU A 170 -20.44 12.47 14.42
N ALA A 171 -21.18 11.70 13.61
CA ALA A 171 -22.62 11.91 13.45
C ALA A 171 -23.35 11.72 14.78
N PHE A 172 -22.97 10.72 15.58
CA PHE A 172 -23.50 10.54 16.93
C PHE A 172 -23.02 11.61 17.91
N PHE A 173 -21.75 12.04 17.83
CA PHE A 173 -21.26 13.13 18.66
C PHE A 173 -22.04 14.45 18.44
N THR A 174 -22.35 14.80 17.19
CA THR A 174 -23.18 15.98 16.89
C THR A 174 -24.62 15.85 17.40
N LEU A 175 -25.16 14.63 17.50
CA LEU A 175 -26.46 14.37 18.15
C LEU A 175 -26.36 14.52 19.66
N ILE A 176 -25.27 14.04 20.27
CA ILE A 176 -24.99 14.20 21.72
C ILE A 176 -24.89 15.69 22.08
N ALA A 177 -24.20 16.49 21.26
CA ALA A 177 -24.08 17.93 21.45
C ALA A 177 -25.44 18.67 21.49
N LYS A 178 -26.48 18.10 20.87
CA LYS A 178 -27.84 18.66 20.81
C LYS A 178 -28.85 17.96 21.74
N SER A 179 -28.42 16.96 22.51
CA SER A 179 -29.32 16.10 23.29
C SER A 179 -29.26 16.38 24.79
N GLU A 180 -30.40 16.19 25.44
CA GLU A 180 -30.49 16.16 26.90
C GLU A 180 -30.12 14.79 27.46
N PHE A 181 -29.85 14.73 28.76
CA PHE A 181 -29.54 13.49 29.46
C PHE A 181 -30.81 12.69 29.73
N ASN A 182 -31.30 11.99 28.70
CA ASN A 182 -32.48 11.14 28.74
C ASN A 182 -32.24 9.84 27.95
N LYS A 183 -33.24 8.95 27.84
CA LYS A 183 -33.12 7.67 27.12
C LYS A 183 -32.59 7.83 25.69
N LYS A 184 -33.02 8.89 24.99
CA LYS A 184 -32.60 9.16 23.60
C LYS A 184 -31.14 9.64 23.54
N GLY A 185 -30.76 10.57 24.41
CA GLY A 185 -29.36 11.02 24.54
C GLY A 185 -28.42 9.87 24.91
N LEU A 186 -28.84 9.00 25.83
CA LEU A 186 -28.10 7.80 26.23
C LEU A 186 -27.92 6.84 25.04
N ALA A 187 -28.97 6.60 24.26
CA ALA A 187 -28.86 5.78 23.05
C ALA A 187 -27.84 6.35 22.05
N PHE A 188 -27.80 7.67 21.85
CA PHE A 188 -26.78 8.30 21.00
C PHE A 188 -25.37 8.18 21.57
N ALA A 189 -25.20 8.29 22.89
CA ALA A 189 -23.90 8.06 23.54
C ALA A 189 -23.42 6.62 23.37
N VAL A 190 -24.30 5.64 23.58
CA VAL A 190 -23.98 4.21 23.42
C VAL A 190 -23.66 3.88 21.96
N LEU A 191 -24.49 4.30 21.00
CA LEU A 191 -24.25 4.03 19.58
C LEU A 191 -23.03 4.78 19.05
N GLY A 192 -22.77 5.99 19.53
CA GLY A 192 -21.56 6.74 19.21
C GLY A 192 -20.31 6.05 19.76
N GLY A 193 -20.36 5.60 21.02
CA GLY A 193 -19.27 4.87 21.64
C GLY A 193 -19.02 3.51 20.99
N LEU A 194 -20.09 2.81 20.58
CA LEU A 194 -19.98 1.61 19.77
C LEU A 194 -19.28 1.94 18.44
N SER A 195 -19.74 2.96 17.71
CA SER A 195 -19.15 3.36 16.42
C SER A 195 -17.66 3.72 16.56
N PHE A 196 -17.28 4.39 17.64
CA PHE A 196 -15.88 4.75 17.91
C PHE A 196 -15.05 3.56 18.37
N GLY A 197 -15.60 2.65 19.17
CA GLY A 197 -14.99 1.36 19.45
C GLY A 197 -14.72 0.58 18.16
N MET A 198 -15.71 0.49 17.26
CA MET A 198 -15.57 -0.19 15.96
C MET A 198 -14.53 0.47 15.06
N TYR A 199 -14.40 1.80 15.10
CA TYR A 199 -13.34 2.51 14.41
C TYR A 199 -11.95 2.06 14.89
N ILE A 200 -11.74 1.97 16.20
CA ILE A 200 -10.47 1.52 16.79
C ILE A 200 -10.22 0.04 16.52
N LEU A 201 -11.29 -0.79 16.50
CA LEU A 201 -11.21 -2.20 16.09
C LEU A 201 -10.99 -2.40 14.58
N THR A 202 -11.11 -1.33 13.79
CA THR A 202 -10.74 -1.32 12.37
C THR A 202 -9.27 -0.94 12.23
N TRP A 203 -8.86 0.12 12.92
CA TRP A 203 -7.51 0.65 12.89
C TRP A 203 -7.08 1.11 14.29
N ALA A 204 -6.03 0.49 14.83
CA ALA A 204 -5.63 0.71 16.22
C ALA A 204 -5.34 2.18 16.51
N ALA A 205 -4.64 2.89 15.62
CA ALA A 205 -4.34 4.32 15.76
C ALA A 205 -5.55 5.26 15.63
N GLY A 206 -6.75 4.72 15.35
CA GLY A 206 -8.02 5.44 15.38
C GLY A 206 -8.33 6.06 16.74
N PHE A 207 -7.70 5.60 17.84
CA PHE A 207 -7.84 6.22 19.17
C PHE A 207 -7.44 7.70 19.18
N THR A 208 -6.52 8.11 18.30
CA THR A 208 -6.08 9.51 18.14
C THR A 208 -7.24 10.45 17.81
N PHE A 209 -8.28 9.95 17.17
CA PHE A 209 -9.49 10.70 16.90
C PHE A 209 -10.29 11.04 18.16
N GLY A 210 -10.11 10.29 19.25
CA GLY A 210 -10.64 10.65 20.56
C GLY A 210 -10.06 11.96 21.08
N LEU A 211 -8.80 12.27 20.73
CA LEU A 211 -8.20 13.59 21.00
C LEU A 211 -8.92 14.69 20.24
N LEU A 212 -9.35 14.47 18.99
CA LEU A 212 -10.12 15.47 18.24
C LEU A 212 -11.40 15.86 19.00
N ILE A 213 -12.15 14.87 19.51
CA ILE A 213 -13.38 15.11 20.28
C ILE A 213 -13.08 15.83 21.60
N LEU A 214 -12.05 15.37 22.34
CA LEU A 214 -11.62 16.00 23.58
C LEU A 214 -11.15 17.44 23.34
N SER A 215 -10.35 17.68 22.31
CA SER A 215 -9.90 19.00 21.87
C SER A 215 -11.06 19.88 21.43
N ALA A 216 -12.09 19.32 20.77
CA ALA A 216 -13.28 20.09 20.42
C ALA A 216 -14.00 20.61 21.68
N ILE A 217 -14.13 19.80 22.73
CA ILE A 217 -14.73 20.21 24.01
C ILE A 217 -13.83 21.24 24.71
N PHE A 218 -12.53 20.97 24.81
CA PHE A 218 -11.57 21.85 25.45
C PHE A 218 -11.48 23.22 24.76
N LEU A 219 -11.32 23.25 23.45
CA LEU A 219 -11.23 24.49 22.68
C LEU A 219 -12.57 25.22 22.63
N ALA A 220 -13.70 24.50 22.62
CA ALA A 220 -15.02 25.14 22.75
C ALA A 220 -15.13 25.90 24.08
N LEU A 221 -14.65 25.32 25.18
CA LEU A 221 -14.56 26.03 26.46
C LEU A 221 -13.67 27.28 26.39
N LEU A 222 -12.49 27.16 25.77
CA LEU A 222 -11.53 28.24 25.60
C LEU A 222 -12.13 29.40 24.78
N PHE A 223 -12.83 29.10 23.68
CA PHE A 223 -13.49 30.08 22.82
C PHE A 223 -14.87 30.54 23.32
N ARG A 224 -15.23 30.19 24.56
CA ARG A 224 -16.51 30.55 25.21
C ARG A 224 -17.74 30.08 24.41
N ILE A 225 -17.64 28.91 23.79
CA ILE A 225 -18.77 28.18 23.21
C ILE A 225 -19.50 27.46 24.34
N LYS A 226 -20.82 27.63 24.42
CA LYS A 226 -21.62 27.07 25.51
C LYS A 226 -21.77 25.55 25.32
N ILE A 227 -21.41 24.78 26.34
CA ILE A 227 -21.59 23.33 26.37
C ILE A 227 -22.60 22.98 27.45
N SER A 228 -23.56 22.12 27.15
CA SER A 228 -24.55 21.69 28.13
C SER A 228 -23.95 20.64 29.09
N PRO A 229 -24.38 20.59 30.37
CA PRO A 229 -23.98 19.51 31.28
C PRO A 229 -24.32 18.11 30.75
N SER A 230 -25.40 17.99 29.97
CA SER A 230 -25.79 16.73 29.32
C SER A 230 -24.76 16.28 28.28
N THR A 231 -24.23 17.20 27.47
CA THR A 231 -23.21 16.91 26.46
C THR A 231 -21.96 16.29 27.07
N TYR A 232 -21.46 16.82 28.20
CA TYR A 232 -20.33 16.21 28.89
C TYR A 232 -20.63 14.79 29.38
N LYS A 233 -21.73 14.61 30.11
CA LYS A 233 -22.10 13.30 30.69
C LYS A 233 -22.26 12.23 29.61
N LEU A 234 -22.93 12.58 28.51
CA LEU A 234 -23.11 11.69 27.36
C LEU A 234 -21.79 11.41 26.64
N THR A 235 -20.87 12.39 26.57
CA THR A 235 -19.54 12.17 25.97
C THR A 235 -18.66 11.26 26.85
N VAL A 236 -18.76 11.34 28.18
CA VAL A 236 -18.12 10.37 29.09
C VAL A 236 -18.61 8.96 28.79
N ILE A 237 -19.93 8.76 28.68
CA ILE A 237 -20.51 7.46 28.34
C ILE A 237 -20.03 6.97 26.97
N TYR A 238 -19.97 7.86 25.98
CA TYR A 238 -19.43 7.57 24.66
C TYR A 238 -18.01 6.96 24.74
N PHE A 239 -17.10 7.57 25.52
CA PHE A 239 -15.74 7.05 25.68
C PHE A 239 -15.69 5.76 26.51
N VAL A 240 -16.50 5.65 27.57
CA VAL A 240 -16.59 4.43 28.38
C VAL A 240 -17.08 3.25 27.56
N VAL A 241 -18.13 3.43 26.74
CA VAL A 241 -18.63 2.37 25.85
C VAL A 241 -17.56 1.99 24.83
N SER A 242 -16.84 2.96 24.26
CA SER A 242 -15.72 2.67 23.36
C SER A 242 -14.64 1.81 24.02
N ALA A 243 -14.29 2.13 25.27
CA ALA A 243 -13.33 1.36 26.07
C ALA A 243 -13.82 -0.07 26.32
N ILE A 244 -15.11 -0.26 26.63
CA ILE A 244 -15.72 -1.59 26.84
C ILE A 244 -15.66 -2.42 25.55
N ILE A 245 -15.95 -1.82 24.41
CA ILE A 245 -15.90 -2.51 23.10
C ILE A 245 -14.46 -2.90 22.73
N PHE A 246 -13.48 -2.06 23.07
CA PHE A 246 -12.07 -2.33 22.78
C PHE A 246 -11.42 -3.32 23.75
N LEU A 247 -11.90 -3.40 25.00
CA LEU A 247 -11.32 -4.20 26.08
C LEU A 247 -10.93 -5.65 25.71
N PRO A 248 -11.75 -6.45 24.99
CA PRO A 248 -11.41 -7.82 24.63
C PRO A 248 -10.16 -7.95 23.72
N PHE A 249 -9.80 -6.85 23.05
CA PHE A 249 -8.71 -6.79 22.09
C PHE A 249 -7.50 -6.01 22.63
N ALA A 250 -7.59 -5.44 23.83
CA ALA A 250 -6.57 -4.54 24.36
C ALA A 250 -5.27 -5.24 24.78
N PHE A 251 -5.21 -6.57 24.86
CA PHE A 251 -4.03 -7.28 25.43
C PHE A 251 -3.38 -8.23 24.42
N LYS A 252 -3.36 -7.84 23.13
CA LYS A 252 -2.78 -8.67 22.07
C LYS A 252 -1.31 -8.37 21.82
N GLU A 253 -0.87 -7.17 22.18
CA GLU A 253 0.52 -6.74 22.15
C GLU A 253 0.84 -5.88 23.41
N PRO A 254 2.09 -5.84 23.90
CA PRO A 254 2.41 -5.20 25.18
C PRO A 254 2.17 -3.68 25.30
N SER A 255 2.55 -2.84 24.33
CA SER A 255 2.64 -1.38 24.56
C SER A 255 2.64 -0.47 23.32
N SER A 256 2.41 -1.00 22.13
CA SER A 256 2.52 -0.24 20.88
C SER A 256 1.28 0.63 20.59
N PRO A 257 1.49 1.85 20.06
CA PRO A 257 0.40 2.72 19.62
C PRO A 257 -0.25 2.31 18.28
N ALA A 258 0.46 1.51 17.48
CA ALA A 258 0.00 1.05 16.17
C ALA A 258 -0.58 -0.38 16.21
N LEU A 259 -0.36 -1.12 17.30
CA LEU A 259 -0.87 -2.47 17.51
C LEU A 259 -1.91 -2.48 18.64
N TYR A 260 -2.67 -3.57 18.74
CA TYR A 260 -3.74 -3.73 19.72
C TYR A 260 -3.19 -3.98 21.13
N SER A 261 -2.98 -2.89 21.87
CA SER A 261 -2.32 -2.89 23.18
C SER A 261 -3.14 -2.18 24.28
N PRO A 262 -2.73 -2.28 25.56
CA PRO A 262 -3.43 -1.64 26.66
C PRO A 262 -3.37 -0.10 26.58
N MET A 263 -2.51 0.43 25.72
CA MET A 263 -2.33 1.86 25.53
C MET A 263 -3.59 2.53 24.99
N GLN A 264 -4.23 1.97 23.94
CA GLN A 264 -5.46 2.55 23.39
C GLN A 264 -6.60 2.50 24.42
N LEU A 265 -6.72 1.40 25.17
CA LEU A 265 -7.70 1.28 26.25
C LEU A 265 -7.48 2.36 27.32
N SER A 266 -6.24 2.55 27.75
CA SER A 266 -5.86 3.56 28.75
C SER A 266 -6.15 4.98 28.26
N MET A 267 -5.91 5.26 26.98
CA MET A 267 -6.26 6.54 26.35
C MET A 267 -7.76 6.79 26.32
N LEU A 268 -8.59 5.78 26.01
CA LEU A 268 -10.04 5.92 26.04
C LEU A 268 -10.57 6.23 27.45
N ILE A 269 -10.01 5.57 28.46
CA ILE A 269 -10.31 5.85 29.87
C ILE A 269 -9.85 7.27 30.23
N PHE A 270 -8.67 7.68 29.79
CA PHE A 270 -8.17 9.04 29.98
C PHE A 270 -9.10 10.08 29.35
N TYR A 271 -9.62 9.87 28.12
CA TYR A 271 -10.58 10.79 27.50
C TYR A 271 -11.88 10.91 28.28
N ALA A 272 -12.38 9.79 28.83
CA ALA A 272 -13.55 9.80 29.69
C ALA A 272 -13.30 10.61 30.98
N ILE A 273 -12.18 10.37 31.67
CA ILE A 273 -11.79 11.07 32.90
C ILE A 273 -11.56 12.56 32.62
N ALA A 274 -10.82 12.89 31.55
CA ALA A 274 -10.55 14.28 31.16
C ALA A 274 -11.85 15.03 30.83
N THR A 275 -12.77 14.40 30.12
CA THR A 275 -14.10 14.99 29.83
C THR A 275 -14.91 15.21 31.11
N ALA A 276 -14.89 14.25 32.05
CA ALA A 276 -15.55 14.38 33.34
C ALA A 276 -14.90 15.49 34.20
N PHE A 277 -13.58 15.63 34.14
CA PHE A 277 -12.85 16.71 34.81
C PHE A 277 -13.21 18.07 34.21
N LEU A 278 -13.22 18.20 32.89
CA LEU A 278 -13.65 19.43 32.20
C LEU A 278 -15.09 19.81 32.55
N TRP A 279 -15.98 18.82 32.69
CA TRP A 279 -17.35 19.05 33.16
C TRP A 279 -17.40 19.66 34.56
N GLN A 280 -16.64 19.09 35.50
CA GLN A 280 -16.58 19.60 36.88
C GLN A 280 -15.94 20.97 36.95
N PHE A 281 -14.87 21.19 36.19
CA PHE A 281 -14.20 22.47 36.06
C PHE A 281 -15.16 23.53 35.54
N ASP A 282 -15.85 23.27 34.42
CA ASP A 282 -16.80 24.20 33.81
C ASP A 282 -17.98 24.53 34.75
N SER A 283 -18.56 23.51 35.39
CA SER A 283 -19.73 23.66 36.26
C SER A 283 -19.42 24.38 37.58
N LYS A 284 -18.20 24.25 38.10
CA LYS A 284 -17.79 24.80 39.40
C LYS A 284 -16.86 26.00 39.28
N PHE A 285 -16.55 26.47 38.06
CA PHE A 285 -15.53 27.49 37.83
C PHE A 285 -15.78 28.76 38.64
N GLU A 286 -17.03 29.24 38.73
CA GLU A 286 -17.36 30.45 39.50
C GLU A 286 -17.00 30.35 40.99
N LYS A 287 -17.07 29.13 41.57
CA LYS A 287 -16.64 28.87 42.94
C LYS A 287 -15.12 28.80 43.05
N ILE A 288 -14.46 28.18 42.06
CA ILE A 288 -13.01 28.00 41.99
C ILE A 288 -12.29 29.34 41.75
N ALA A 289 -12.88 30.21 40.91
CA ALA A 289 -12.32 31.51 40.55
C ALA A 289 -12.07 32.41 41.78
N LYS A 290 -12.86 32.24 42.85
CA LYS A 290 -12.67 32.95 44.13
C LYS A 290 -11.33 32.63 44.80
N TYR A 291 -10.79 31.43 44.59
CA TYR A 291 -9.55 30.96 45.20
C TYR A 291 -8.35 31.13 44.27
N VAL A 292 -8.52 30.86 42.98
CA VAL A 292 -7.40 30.73 42.03
C VAL A 292 -6.93 32.10 41.49
N LYS A 293 -7.73 33.18 41.63
CA LYS A 293 -7.41 34.56 41.16
C LYS A 293 -6.93 34.67 39.69
N ILE A 294 -7.07 33.62 38.90
CA ILE A 294 -6.70 33.53 37.48
C ILE A 294 -7.99 33.38 36.68
N GLY A 295 -8.08 34.03 35.52
CA GLY A 295 -9.24 33.93 34.62
C GLY A 295 -9.40 32.52 34.04
N LYS A 296 -10.64 32.16 33.67
CA LYS A 296 -11.01 30.82 33.15
C LYS A 296 -10.11 30.35 32.00
N GLU A 297 -9.78 31.25 31.10
CA GLU A 297 -8.94 31.00 29.92
C GLU A 297 -7.51 30.63 30.32
N ASN A 298 -6.89 31.41 31.20
CA ASN A 298 -5.55 31.13 31.69
C ASN A 298 -5.49 29.84 32.53
N SER A 299 -6.54 29.55 33.30
CA SER A 299 -6.67 28.26 34.00
C SER A 299 -6.81 27.10 33.02
N LEU A 300 -7.57 27.25 31.93
CA LEU A 300 -7.67 26.24 30.87
C LEU A 300 -6.34 26.04 30.15
N LEU A 301 -5.60 27.11 29.85
CA LEU A 301 -4.26 27.01 29.25
C LEU A 301 -3.28 26.28 30.16
N LEU A 302 -3.30 26.57 31.47
CA LEU A 302 -2.51 25.82 32.45
C LEU A 302 -2.92 24.34 32.50
N LEU A 303 -4.23 24.04 32.47
CA LEU A 303 -4.73 22.68 32.39
C LEU A 303 -4.29 21.97 31.10
N ALA A 304 -4.16 22.69 29.99
CA ALA A 304 -3.63 22.14 28.74
C ALA A 304 -2.17 21.72 28.92
N VAL A 305 -1.33 22.59 29.50
CA VAL A 305 0.08 22.30 29.79
C VAL A 305 0.20 21.11 30.73
N VAL A 306 -0.56 21.08 31.82
CA VAL A 306 -0.58 19.95 32.76
C VAL A 306 -1.06 18.68 32.07
N GLY A 307 -2.11 18.75 31.25
CA GLY A 307 -2.60 17.61 30.48
C GLY A 307 -1.56 17.05 29.52
N LEU A 308 -0.82 17.90 28.82
CA LEU A 308 0.28 17.49 27.94
C LEU A 308 1.43 16.83 28.73
N ILE A 309 1.79 17.35 29.90
CA ILE A 309 2.78 16.73 30.80
C ILE A 309 2.29 15.36 31.26
N VAL A 310 1.04 15.24 31.70
CA VAL A 310 0.44 13.96 32.12
C VAL A 310 0.45 12.95 30.98
N ILE A 311 0.07 13.35 29.76
CA ILE A 311 0.13 12.48 28.58
C ILE A 311 1.57 12.06 28.30
N SER A 312 2.53 12.99 28.38
CA SER A 312 3.95 12.72 28.13
C SER A 312 4.55 11.74 29.14
N THR A 313 4.13 11.83 30.40
CA THR A 313 4.62 10.98 31.49
C THR A 313 3.93 9.61 31.51
N LEU A 314 2.60 9.55 31.34
CA LEU A 314 1.84 8.29 31.39
C LEU A 314 1.91 7.50 30.07
N PHE A 315 2.08 8.20 28.94
CA PHE A 315 2.13 7.62 27.61
C PHE A 315 3.37 8.11 26.85
N PRO A 316 4.58 7.76 27.33
CA PRO A 316 5.83 8.21 26.71
C PRO A 316 5.95 7.71 25.26
N GLN A 317 5.55 6.46 24.98
CA GLN A 317 5.60 5.91 23.63
C GLN A 317 4.69 6.64 22.64
N PHE A 318 3.49 7.02 23.08
CA PHE A 318 2.59 7.85 22.28
C PHE A 318 3.21 9.22 22.03
N SER A 319 3.81 9.82 23.05
CA SER A 319 4.40 11.16 22.96
C SER A 319 5.65 11.19 22.09
N ILE A 320 6.48 10.15 22.13
CA ILE A 320 7.58 9.92 21.18
C ILE A 320 7.01 9.79 19.77
N THR A 321 5.95 8.99 19.58
CA THR A 321 5.33 8.81 18.27
C THR A 321 4.76 10.12 17.71
N ILE A 322 4.08 10.94 18.53
CA ILE A 322 3.60 12.27 18.12
C ILE A 322 4.76 13.26 17.93
N GLY A 323 5.81 13.16 18.75
CA GLY A 323 7.02 13.95 18.60
C GLY A 323 7.71 13.68 17.26
N THR A 324 7.77 12.41 16.85
CA THR A 324 8.27 12.00 15.52
C THR A 324 7.29 12.31 14.39
N VAL A 325 5.98 12.52 14.65
CA VAL A 325 5.00 13.04 13.67
C VAL A 325 5.42 14.40 13.09
N THR A 326 6.18 15.22 13.83
CA THR A 326 6.80 16.43 13.26
C THR A 326 7.90 16.12 12.24
N GLY A 327 8.61 14.99 12.39
CA GLY A 327 9.54 14.44 11.40
C GLY A 327 8.84 13.73 10.23
N TYR A 328 7.64 13.19 10.42
CA TYR A 328 6.81 12.61 9.35
C TYR A 328 6.26 13.65 8.35
N LEU A 329 6.30 14.95 8.69
CA LEU A 329 6.06 16.05 7.75
C LEU A 329 7.24 16.26 6.77
N GLN A 330 8.40 15.62 7.00
CA GLN A 330 9.57 15.61 6.11
C GLN A 330 10.26 14.23 6.12
N PRO A 331 9.77 13.26 5.33
CA PRO A 331 10.36 11.93 5.26
C PRO A 331 11.81 12.00 4.74
N ARG A 332 12.66 11.04 5.14
CA ARG A 332 14.07 10.96 4.71
C ARG A 332 14.40 9.55 4.19
N GLY A 333 15.36 9.47 3.25
CA GLY A 333 15.91 8.20 2.75
C GLY A 333 14.92 7.35 1.95
N GLY A 334 15.02 6.02 2.08
CA GLY A 334 14.21 5.02 1.37
C GLY A 334 12.69 5.21 1.48
N MET A 335 12.19 5.78 2.58
CA MET A 335 10.76 6.05 2.76
C MET A 335 10.19 7.06 1.75
N LEU A 336 11.02 7.95 1.18
CA LEU A 336 10.59 8.87 0.11
C LEU A 336 10.27 8.13 -1.19
N THR A 337 10.79 6.93 -1.39
CA THR A 337 10.44 6.12 -2.59
C THR A 337 9.01 5.54 -2.49
N VAL A 338 8.40 5.60 -1.30
CA VAL A 338 7.03 5.14 -1.05
C VAL A 338 6.06 6.28 -1.36
N GLY A 339 5.28 6.15 -2.43
CA GLY A 339 4.40 7.21 -2.93
C GLY A 339 3.39 7.76 -1.90
N GLU A 340 2.99 6.93 -0.93
CA GLU A 340 2.01 7.31 0.11
C GLU A 340 2.54 8.29 1.16
N VAL A 341 3.87 8.34 1.36
CA VAL A 341 4.52 9.11 2.42
C VAL A 341 4.95 10.50 1.92
N GLN A 342 4.90 10.74 0.61
CA GLN A 342 5.23 12.03 -0.01
C GLN A 342 4.26 13.15 0.42
N PRO A 343 4.73 14.41 0.55
CA PRO A 343 3.86 15.56 0.83
C PRO A 343 2.82 15.77 -0.27
N PHE A 344 1.56 16.02 0.11
CA PHE A 344 0.45 16.00 -0.85
C PHE A 344 0.45 17.16 -1.85
N PHE A 345 0.94 18.32 -1.45
CA PHE A 345 0.98 19.50 -2.31
C PHE A 345 2.33 19.72 -2.99
N THR A 346 3.27 18.77 -2.87
CA THR A 346 4.60 18.88 -3.45
C THR A 346 4.81 17.72 -4.41
N GLN A 347 5.03 18.02 -5.70
CA GLN A 347 5.33 17.02 -6.72
C GLN A 347 6.67 17.37 -7.38
N TYR A 348 7.63 16.44 -7.34
CA TYR A 348 9.00 16.64 -7.84
C TYR A 348 9.74 17.86 -7.24
N GLY A 349 9.36 18.28 -6.02
CA GLY A 349 9.95 19.44 -5.34
C GLY A 349 9.17 20.74 -5.51
N ASP A 350 8.18 20.79 -6.42
CA ASP A 350 7.38 21.98 -6.69
C ASP A 350 5.98 21.91 -6.07
N PHE A 351 5.48 23.07 -5.61
CA PHE A 351 4.11 23.18 -5.11
C PHE A 351 3.09 23.06 -6.25
N THR A 352 2.11 22.18 -6.09
CA THR A 352 1.03 21.98 -7.06
C THR A 352 -0.29 21.55 -6.41
N LEU A 353 -1.40 21.98 -7.02
CA LEU A 353 -2.76 21.55 -6.65
C LEU A 353 -3.27 20.41 -7.55
N ALA A 354 -2.44 19.90 -8.47
CA ALA A 354 -2.80 18.77 -9.33
C ALA A 354 -3.22 17.52 -8.52
N PRO A 355 -2.53 17.14 -7.42
CA PRO A 355 -2.97 16.04 -6.56
C PRO A 355 -4.37 16.28 -5.97
N ALA A 356 -4.69 17.51 -5.57
CA ALA A 356 -6.01 17.85 -5.05
C ALA A 356 -7.12 17.64 -6.11
N TYR A 357 -6.87 18.04 -7.35
CA TYR A 357 -7.82 17.79 -8.45
C TYR A 357 -7.94 16.29 -8.76
N TYR A 358 -6.82 15.55 -8.81
CA TYR A 358 -6.82 14.12 -9.11
C TYR A 358 -7.55 13.30 -8.03
N HIS A 359 -7.39 13.65 -6.76
CA HIS A 359 -7.98 12.92 -5.64
C HIS A 359 -9.39 13.38 -5.24
N PHE A 360 -9.77 14.63 -5.49
CA PHE A 360 -11.05 15.17 -5.01
C PHE A 360 -11.92 15.76 -6.12
N GLY A 361 -11.40 15.86 -7.34
CA GLY A 361 -12.03 16.60 -8.43
C GLY A 361 -12.27 18.06 -8.04
N MET A 362 -13.46 18.56 -8.32
CA MET A 362 -13.83 19.93 -8.00
C MET A 362 -14.30 20.11 -6.55
N THR A 363 -14.49 19.03 -5.78
CA THR A 363 -15.00 19.13 -4.41
C THR A 363 -14.02 19.87 -3.48
N PHE A 364 -12.71 19.69 -3.66
CA PHE A 364 -11.68 20.41 -2.90
C PHE A 364 -11.82 21.93 -3.02
N PHE A 365 -11.97 22.43 -4.26
CA PHE A 365 -12.04 23.87 -4.54
C PHE A 365 -13.33 24.52 -4.04
N PHE A 366 -14.40 23.74 -3.82
CA PHE A 366 -15.62 24.22 -3.16
C PHE A 366 -15.54 24.07 -1.63
N ALA A 367 -14.84 23.06 -1.15
CA ALA A 367 -14.69 22.77 0.28
C ALA A 367 -13.83 23.81 1.00
N VAL A 368 -12.67 24.20 0.45
CA VAL A 368 -11.76 25.14 1.10
C VAL A 368 -12.41 26.50 1.39
N PRO A 369 -13.08 27.18 0.41
CA PRO A 369 -13.84 28.40 0.70
C PRO A 369 -14.97 28.20 1.72
N ALA A 370 -15.63 27.03 1.71
CA ALA A 370 -16.69 26.72 2.66
C ALA A 370 -16.17 26.51 4.09
N ILE A 371 -14.96 25.95 4.26
CA ILE A 371 -14.25 25.87 5.54
C ILE A 371 -13.96 27.29 6.04
N VAL A 372 -13.47 28.18 5.17
CA VAL A 372 -13.22 29.60 5.53
C VAL A 372 -14.52 30.31 5.94
N TYR A 373 -15.61 30.11 5.19
CA TYR A 373 -16.90 30.64 5.56
C TYR A 373 -17.42 30.07 6.90
N LEU A 374 -17.17 28.79 7.17
CA LEU A 374 -17.53 28.18 8.44
C LEU A 374 -16.75 28.79 9.61
N MET A 375 -15.46 29.12 9.45
CA MET A 375 -14.68 29.84 10.47
C MET A 375 -15.39 31.14 10.90
N PHE A 376 -15.84 31.94 9.94
CA PHE A 376 -16.61 33.15 10.22
C PHE A 376 -17.94 32.86 10.91
N ARG A 377 -18.68 31.85 10.44
CA ARG A 377 -19.99 31.48 11.00
C ARG A 377 -19.88 30.96 12.42
N VAL A 378 -18.88 30.14 12.72
CA VAL A 378 -18.54 29.63 14.06
C VAL A 378 -18.18 30.78 15.00
N TYR A 379 -17.36 31.72 14.55
CA TYR A 379 -17.01 32.92 15.33
C TYR A 379 -18.26 33.72 15.71
N LYS A 380 -19.23 33.84 14.80
CA LYS A 380 -20.48 34.59 15.04
C LYS A 380 -21.53 33.82 15.86
N ARG A 381 -21.72 32.52 15.60
CA ARG A 381 -22.80 31.72 16.17
C ARG A 381 -22.41 30.96 17.42
N LYS A 382 -21.12 30.64 17.59
CA LYS A 382 -20.59 29.83 18.69
C LYS A 382 -21.36 28.51 18.88
N ASP A 383 -21.63 27.82 17.77
CA ASP A 383 -22.29 26.51 17.77
C ASP A 383 -21.24 25.39 17.91
N LEU A 384 -21.45 24.47 18.85
CA LEU A 384 -20.51 23.38 19.13
C LEU A 384 -20.39 22.41 17.96
N CYS A 385 -21.48 22.10 17.24
CA CYS A 385 -21.43 21.16 16.13
C CYS A 385 -20.67 21.74 14.95
N GLU A 386 -20.93 23.00 14.60
CA GLU A 386 -20.18 23.72 13.57
C GLU A 386 -18.69 23.84 13.95
N PHE A 387 -18.38 24.10 15.22
CA PHE A 387 -17.01 24.16 15.72
C PHE A 387 -16.29 22.81 15.62
N THR A 388 -16.92 21.70 16.01
CA THR A 388 -16.35 20.36 15.88
C THR A 388 -16.10 19.99 14.41
N MET A 389 -17.03 20.29 13.51
CA MET A 389 -16.84 20.06 12.07
C MET A 389 -15.68 20.87 11.51
N LEU A 390 -15.51 22.11 11.96
CA LEU A 390 -14.38 22.96 11.58
C LEU A 390 -13.04 22.37 12.06
N LEU A 391 -12.97 21.95 13.33
CA LEU A 391 -11.76 21.34 13.89
C LEU A 391 -11.39 20.05 13.14
N TRP A 392 -12.37 19.21 12.84
CA TRP A 392 -12.21 18.01 12.01
C TRP A 392 -11.61 18.33 10.63
N ALA A 393 -12.16 19.35 9.94
CA ALA A 393 -11.68 19.76 8.63
C ALA A 393 -10.24 20.28 8.66
N ILE A 394 -9.90 21.11 9.64
CA ILE A 394 -8.55 21.67 9.80
C ILE A 394 -7.54 20.57 10.14
N ALA A 395 -7.87 19.69 11.08
CA ALA A 395 -6.99 18.59 11.47
C ALA A 395 -6.66 17.67 10.29
N LEU A 396 -7.68 17.31 9.48
CA LEU A 396 -7.46 16.47 8.30
C LEU A 396 -6.80 17.21 7.14
N LEU A 397 -6.99 18.53 7.01
CA LEU A 397 -6.24 19.33 6.02
C LEU A 397 -4.75 19.38 6.36
N ILE A 398 -4.41 19.50 7.65
CA ILE A 398 -3.02 19.46 8.13
C ILE A 398 -2.41 18.08 7.88
N ALA A 399 -3.13 17.01 8.23
CA ALA A 399 -2.67 15.64 7.98
C ALA A 399 -2.47 15.37 6.47
N LEU A 400 -3.41 15.83 5.63
CA LEU A 400 -3.30 15.76 4.17
C LEU A 400 -2.07 16.51 3.65
N ALA A 401 -1.86 17.76 4.08
CA ALA A 401 -0.71 18.54 3.63
C ALA A 401 0.61 17.85 3.96
N GLY A 402 0.66 17.10 5.07
CA GLY A 402 1.80 16.31 5.49
C GLY A 402 2.08 15.11 4.59
N GLN A 403 1.07 14.27 4.31
CA GLN A 403 1.28 13.01 3.59
C GLN A 403 0.10 12.63 2.70
N ASN A 404 0.42 12.08 1.53
CA ASN A 404 -0.53 11.56 0.56
C ASN A 404 -1.49 10.52 1.13
N ARG A 405 -1.06 9.69 2.09
CA ARG A 405 -1.89 8.65 2.68
C ARG A 405 -3.16 9.15 3.37
N PHE A 406 -3.25 10.43 3.77
CA PHE A 406 -4.47 10.94 4.42
C PHE A 406 -5.54 11.45 3.43
N ALA A 407 -5.32 11.28 2.12
CA ALA A 407 -6.28 11.74 1.11
C ALA A 407 -7.65 11.05 1.22
N TYR A 408 -7.70 9.76 1.57
CA TYR A 408 -8.99 9.07 1.74
C TYR A 408 -9.84 9.61 2.90
N TYR A 409 -9.22 10.12 3.98
CA TYR A 409 -9.94 10.80 5.06
C TYR A 409 -10.49 12.16 4.61
N PHE A 410 -9.69 12.93 3.87
CA PHE A 410 -10.10 14.25 3.39
C PHE A 410 -11.20 14.19 2.32
N ALA A 411 -11.43 13.04 1.69
CA ALA A 411 -12.56 12.83 0.79
C ALA A 411 -13.92 13.08 1.49
N ALA A 412 -14.08 12.62 2.74
CA ALA A 412 -15.29 12.87 3.52
C ALA A 412 -15.46 14.36 3.90
N VAL A 413 -14.35 15.03 4.22
CA VAL A 413 -14.31 16.47 4.49
C VAL A 413 -14.71 17.24 3.23
N SER A 414 -14.01 17.03 2.12
CA SER A 414 -14.27 17.73 0.87
C SER A 414 -15.71 17.56 0.38
N ALA A 415 -16.26 16.35 0.40
CA ALA A 415 -17.67 16.12 0.06
C ALA A 415 -18.65 16.84 1.02
N THR A 416 -18.37 16.82 2.31
CA THR A 416 -19.18 17.50 3.33
C THR A 416 -19.22 19.01 3.11
N PHE A 417 -18.05 19.62 2.99
CA PHE A 417 -17.92 21.07 2.90
C PHE A 417 -18.30 21.61 1.52
N ALA A 418 -18.04 20.86 0.44
CA ALA A 418 -18.56 21.21 -0.88
C ALA A 418 -20.09 21.15 -0.92
N GLY A 419 -20.71 20.13 -0.31
CA GLY A 419 -22.17 20.05 -0.21
C GLY A 419 -22.77 21.19 0.62
N PHE A 420 -22.09 21.62 1.69
CA PHE A 420 -22.45 22.82 2.44
C PHE A 420 -22.31 24.10 1.60
N ALA A 421 -21.25 24.24 0.81
CA ALA A 421 -21.04 25.37 -0.10
C ALA A 421 -22.18 25.47 -1.12
N VAL A 422 -22.50 24.34 -1.76
CA VAL A 422 -23.57 24.25 -2.75
C VAL A 422 -24.92 24.60 -2.13
N ASP A 423 -25.23 24.12 -0.93
CA ASP A 423 -26.47 24.52 -0.25
C ASP A 423 -26.61 26.05 -0.14
N LYS A 424 -25.51 26.74 0.22
CA LYS A 424 -25.49 28.21 0.31
C LYS A 424 -25.57 28.91 -1.03
N ILE A 425 -24.91 28.38 -2.06
CA ILE A 425 -25.01 28.90 -3.42
C ILE A 425 -26.45 28.77 -3.93
N LEU A 426 -27.08 27.60 -3.78
CA LEU A 426 -28.45 27.35 -4.23
C LEU A 426 -29.49 28.18 -3.46
N GLU A 427 -29.26 28.40 -2.16
CA GLU A 427 -30.08 29.28 -1.32
C GLU A 427 -29.99 30.74 -1.79
N PHE A 428 -28.76 31.26 -1.95
CA PHE A 428 -28.51 32.63 -2.39
C PHE A 428 -29.02 32.90 -3.81
N ALA A 429 -28.91 31.92 -4.70
CA ALA A 429 -29.29 32.02 -6.10
C ALA A 429 -30.80 31.81 -6.38
N HIS A 430 -31.63 31.70 -5.34
CA HIS A 430 -33.09 31.51 -5.44
C HIS A 430 -33.53 30.16 -6.05
N VAL A 431 -32.66 29.16 -6.15
CA VAL A 431 -33.00 27.84 -6.72
C VAL A 431 -34.08 27.15 -5.86
N TYR A 432 -33.95 27.22 -4.54
CA TYR A 432 -34.98 26.67 -3.65
C TYR A 432 -36.31 27.43 -3.71
N ARG A 433 -36.30 28.72 -4.08
CA ARG A 433 -37.50 29.53 -4.30
C ARG A 433 -38.22 29.11 -5.59
N LEU A 434 -37.45 28.74 -6.62
CA LEU A 434 -37.99 28.14 -7.84
C LEU A 434 -38.68 26.81 -7.55
N ILE A 435 -38.03 25.93 -6.79
CA ILE A 435 -38.60 24.63 -6.42
C ILE A 435 -39.84 24.78 -5.50
N SER A 436 -39.93 25.84 -4.71
CA SER A 436 -41.12 26.12 -3.88
C SER A 436 -42.28 26.78 -4.65
N GLY A 437 -42.09 27.17 -5.92
CA GLY A 437 -43.11 27.82 -6.75
C GLY A 437 -43.29 29.31 -6.46
N GLU A 438 -42.29 29.98 -5.88
CA GLU A 438 -42.35 31.42 -5.63
C GLU A 438 -42.19 32.24 -6.91
N ARG A 439 -42.85 33.40 -7.03
CA ARG A 439 -42.84 34.21 -8.26
C ARG A 439 -41.66 35.20 -8.37
N LYS A 440 -41.00 35.56 -7.26
CA LYS A 440 -39.88 36.53 -7.24
C LYS A 440 -38.52 35.82 -7.34
N ILE A 441 -38.13 35.43 -8.55
CA ILE A 441 -36.89 34.70 -8.82
C ILE A 441 -36.08 35.42 -9.89
N SER A 442 -34.75 35.40 -9.74
CA SER A 442 -33.85 35.84 -10.80
C SER A 442 -33.39 34.61 -11.57
N ILE A 443 -33.87 34.45 -12.81
CA ILE A 443 -33.55 33.29 -13.66
C ILE A 443 -32.05 33.22 -13.94
N LEU A 444 -31.39 34.36 -14.16
CA LEU A 444 -29.94 34.42 -14.35
C LEU A 444 -29.16 33.84 -13.16
N ARG A 445 -29.55 34.16 -11.92
CA ARG A 445 -28.90 33.61 -10.72
C ARG A 445 -29.09 32.10 -10.63
N VAL A 446 -30.28 31.60 -10.96
CA VAL A 446 -30.56 30.15 -11.01
C VAL A 446 -29.67 29.45 -12.04
N ILE A 447 -29.57 29.99 -13.25
CA ILE A 447 -28.72 29.43 -14.33
C ILE A 447 -27.26 29.39 -13.88
N LEU A 448 -26.73 30.49 -13.33
CA LEU A 448 -25.35 30.54 -12.83
C LEU A 448 -25.09 29.53 -11.72
N ALA A 449 -26.03 29.35 -10.79
CA ALA A 449 -25.90 28.36 -9.73
C ALA A 449 -25.92 26.92 -10.26
N LEU A 450 -26.80 26.62 -11.22
CA LEU A 450 -26.82 25.30 -11.87
C LEU A 450 -25.54 25.04 -12.66
N PHE A 451 -24.97 26.06 -13.32
CA PHE A 451 -23.68 25.97 -14.00
C PHE A 451 -22.53 25.71 -13.02
N LEU A 452 -22.52 26.33 -11.85
CA LEU A 452 -21.53 26.04 -10.80
C LEU A 452 -21.68 24.61 -10.26
N VAL A 453 -22.91 24.12 -10.08
CA VAL A 453 -23.14 22.72 -9.70
C VAL A 453 -22.68 21.76 -10.80
N PHE A 454 -22.88 22.11 -12.08
CA PHE A 454 -22.36 21.33 -13.20
C PHE A 454 -20.82 21.28 -13.19
N ILE A 455 -20.15 22.42 -13.01
CA ILE A 455 -18.68 22.49 -12.87
C ILE A 455 -18.19 21.64 -11.68
N LEU A 456 -18.95 21.57 -10.59
CA LEU A 456 -18.60 20.71 -9.46
C LEU A 456 -18.77 19.22 -9.79
N VAL A 457 -19.92 18.84 -10.34
CA VAL A 457 -20.31 17.43 -10.47
C VAL A 457 -19.67 16.76 -11.67
N TYR A 458 -19.66 17.40 -12.85
CA TYR A 458 -19.24 16.76 -14.10
C TYR A 458 -17.76 16.35 -14.11
N PRO A 459 -16.78 17.24 -13.83
CA PRO A 459 -15.37 16.85 -13.81
C PRO A 459 -15.05 15.84 -12.70
N THR A 460 -15.67 16.00 -11.53
CA THR A 460 -15.50 15.06 -10.40
C THR A 460 -15.99 13.67 -10.77
N TYR A 461 -17.19 13.56 -11.35
CA TYR A 461 -17.71 12.28 -11.85
C TYR A 461 -16.89 11.72 -13.00
N SER A 462 -16.45 12.54 -13.95
CA SER A 462 -15.63 12.11 -15.09
C SER A 462 -14.31 11.50 -14.64
N LEU A 463 -13.66 12.08 -13.62
CA LEU A 463 -12.46 11.50 -13.02
C LEU A 463 -12.76 10.19 -12.31
N ALA A 464 -13.81 10.13 -11.50
CA ALA A 464 -14.21 8.91 -10.79
C ALA A 464 -14.58 7.78 -11.77
N GLU A 465 -15.26 8.10 -12.86
CA GLU A 465 -15.60 7.16 -13.93
C GLU A 465 -14.35 6.63 -14.63
N ALA A 466 -13.36 7.47 -14.91
CA ALA A 466 -12.10 7.04 -15.53
C ALA A 466 -11.29 6.14 -14.58
N GLN A 467 -11.16 6.55 -13.32
CA GLN A 467 -10.39 5.85 -12.29
C GLN A 467 -11.00 4.50 -11.89
N SER A 468 -12.33 4.38 -11.93
CA SER A 468 -13.03 3.14 -11.52
C SER A 468 -13.02 2.01 -12.54
N ARG A 469 -12.54 2.23 -13.75
CA ARG A 469 -12.50 1.20 -14.81
C ARG A 469 -11.32 0.23 -14.66
N GLY A 470 -10.27 0.62 -13.96
CA GLY A 470 -9.09 -0.22 -13.73
C GLY A 470 -8.94 -0.56 -12.26
N VAL A 471 -8.45 -1.77 -11.97
CA VAL A 471 -8.01 -2.16 -10.62
C VAL A 471 -6.53 -2.49 -10.64
N GLY A 472 -5.80 -2.04 -9.62
CA GLY A 472 -4.38 -2.37 -9.42
C GLY A 472 -4.19 -3.78 -8.87
N ALA A 473 -4.81 -4.79 -9.50
CA ALA A 473 -4.81 -6.16 -8.99
C ALA A 473 -3.64 -6.98 -9.53
N ILE A 474 -3.27 -8.05 -8.80
CA ILE A 474 -2.20 -8.97 -9.18
C ILE A 474 -2.34 -9.41 -10.64
N ASN A 475 -1.26 -9.34 -11.42
CA ASN A 475 -1.27 -9.80 -12.80
C ASN A 475 -1.25 -11.34 -12.87
N LYS A 476 -1.57 -11.90 -14.04
CA LYS A 476 -1.64 -13.36 -14.22
C LYS A 476 -0.28 -14.01 -13.98
N GLN A 477 0.78 -13.35 -14.42
CA GLN A 477 2.16 -13.82 -14.31
C GLN A 477 2.60 -14.04 -12.86
N TRP A 478 2.29 -13.11 -11.95
CA TRP A 478 2.54 -13.26 -10.53
C TRP A 478 1.62 -14.32 -9.91
N TYR A 479 0.33 -14.33 -10.25
CA TYR A 479 -0.60 -15.32 -9.71
C TYR A 479 -0.16 -16.76 -10.05
N ASP A 480 0.10 -17.04 -11.33
CA ASP A 480 0.53 -18.36 -11.80
C ASP A 480 1.88 -18.75 -11.21
N SER A 481 2.83 -17.81 -11.10
CA SER A 481 4.12 -18.04 -10.43
C SER A 481 3.93 -18.47 -8.97
N MET A 482 3.02 -17.83 -8.23
CA MET A 482 2.78 -18.18 -6.83
C MET A 482 2.01 -19.51 -6.70
N VAL A 483 1.08 -19.82 -7.60
CA VAL A 483 0.44 -21.13 -7.65
C VAL A 483 1.49 -22.22 -7.94
N TRP A 484 2.37 -21.98 -8.92
CA TRP A 484 3.48 -22.87 -9.21
C TRP A 484 4.40 -23.06 -8.01
N LEU A 485 4.75 -21.97 -7.30
CA LEU A 485 5.58 -22.01 -6.10
C LEU A 485 4.95 -22.90 -5.01
N LYS A 486 3.64 -22.77 -4.81
CA LYS A 486 2.90 -23.58 -3.83
C LYS A 486 2.96 -25.08 -4.15
N GLU A 487 2.79 -25.43 -5.42
CA GLU A 487 2.63 -26.81 -5.89
C GLU A 487 3.96 -27.54 -6.17
N ASN A 488 5.03 -26.80 -6.51
CA ASN A 488 6.29 -27.38 -7.02
C ASN A 488 7.50 -27.18 -6.08
N THR A 489 7.30 -26.66 -4.88
CA THR A 489 8.36 -26.55 -3.85
C THR A 489 8.05 -27.46 -2.67
N PRO A 490 9.08 -27.96 -1.93
CA PRO A 490 8.85 -28.86 -0.80
C PRO A 490 7.92 -28.25 0.25
N ASP A 491 6.82 -28.91 0.58
CA ASP A 491 5.85 -28.37 1.54
C ASP A 491 6.39 -28.41 2.97
N ASN A 492 7.12 -29.45 3.38
CA ASN A 492 7.66 -29.60 4.75
C ASN A 492 6.64 -29.41 5.90
N GLY A 493 5.32 -29.30 5.65
CA GLY A 493 4.30 -28.93 6.64
C GLY A 493 3.75 -27.50 6.53
N TYR A 494 4.14 -26.70 5.54
CA TYR A 494 3.67 -25.32 5.35
C TYR A 494 2.15 -25.21 5.22
N GLU A 495 1.51 -26.06 4.43
CA GLU A 495 0.05 -26.00 4.24
C GLU A 495 -0.71 -26.20 5.56
N ASN A 496 -0.27 -27.13 6.40
CA ASN A 496 -0.88 -27.36 7.70
C ASN A 496 -0.58 -26.21 8.68
N TYR A 497 0.64 -25.68 8.63
CA TYR A 497 1.07 -24.58 9.51
C TYR A 497 0.30 -23.29 9.24
N TYR A 498 -0.03 -22.99 7.98
CA TYR A 498 -0.78 -21.80 7.56
C TYR A 498 -2.06 -21.54 8.36
N TYR A 499 -2.74 -22.61 8.75
CA TYR A 499 -4.02 -22.57 9.45
C TYR A 499 -3.91 -22.75 10.98
N GLN A 500 -2.72 -22.77 11.56
CA GLN A 500 -2.55 -22.86 13.01
C GLN A 500 -2.78 -21.52 13.71
N ILE A 501 -3.03 -21.59 15.03
CA ILE A 501 -2.97 -20.43 15.93
C ILE A 501 -1.58 -20.38 16.55
N TYR A 502 -0.84 -19.31 16.24
CA TYR A 502 0.57 -19.19 16.63
C TYR A 502 0.73 -18.59 18.02
N ALA A 503 1.76 -19.05 18.74
CA ALA A 503 2.21 -18.38 19.95
C ALA A 503 2.90 -17.05 19.56
N PRO A 504 2.67 -15.96 20.33
CA PRO A 504 3.36 -14.70 20.07
C PRO A 504 4.87 -14.86 20.27
N GLY A 505 5.66 -14.36 19.33
CA GLY A 505 7.13 -14.35 19.39
C GLY A 505 7.69 -12.95 19.60
N ASN A 506 8.97 -12.86 19.98
CA ASN A 506 9.73 -11.61 19.96
C ASN A 506 10.22 -11.34 18.52
N PRO A 507 9.80 -10.26 17.83
CA PRO A 507 10.20 -10.00 16.44
C PRO A 507 11.71 -9.77 16.23
N ASN A 508 12.47 -9.57 17.31
CA ASN A 508 13.92 -9.40 17.24
C ASN A 508 14.69 -10.73 17.38
N GLU A 509 13.99 -11.83 17.65
CA GLU A 509 14.57 -13.16 17.82
C GLU A 509 14.00 -14.10 16.76
N ARG A 510 14.80 -15.10 16.36
CA ARG A 510 14.31 -16.11 15.41
C ARG A 510 13.15 -16.89 16.05
N TYR A 511 12.08 -17.06 15.29
CA TYR A 511 10.93 -17.82 15.73
C TYR A 511 11.26 -19.31 15.81
N ASN A 512 10.75 -19.98 16.86
CA ASN A 512 10.94 -21.42 17.03
C ASN A 512 9.90 -22.19 16.19
N TYR A 513 10.27 -22.54 14.95
CA TYR A 513 9.40 -23.27 14.04
C TYR A 513 9.29 -24.77 14.40
N PRO A 514 8.10 -25.39 14.26
CA PRO A 514 7.88 -26.78 14.66
C PRO A 514 8.42 -27.82 13.67
N PHE A 515 9.02 -27.39 12.56
CA PHE A 515 9.57 -28.24 11.49
C PHE A 515 10.69 -27.50 10.74
N GLU A 516 11.41 -28.21 9.87
CA GLU A 516 12.43 -27.62 9.01
C GLU A 516 11.81 -26.68 7.96
N THR A 517 12.04 -25.38 8.15
CA THR A 517 11.54 -24.32 7.28
C THR A 517 12.64 -23.81 6.35
N TYR A 518 12.22 -23.11 5.30
CA TYR A 518 13.03 -22.25 4.44
C TYR A 518 12.28 -20.97 4.09
N GLY A 519 13.01 -19.92 3.72
CA GLY A 519 12.45 -18.65 3.31
C GLY A 519 12.46 -18.44 1.79
N VAL A 520 11.51 -17.63 1.32
CA VAL A 520 11.43 -17.12 -0.05
C VAL A 520 11.76 -15.63 -0.03
N ILE A 521 12.85 -15.23 -0.68
CA ILE A 521 13.29 -13.84 -0.75
C ILE A 521 12.84 -13.20 -2.05
N SER A 522 12.34 -11.98 -1.93
CA SER A 522 11.79 -11.17 -3.01
C SER A 522 11.74 -9.72 -2.52
N TRP A 523 11.46 -8.78 -3.42
CA TRP A 523 11.16 -7.41 -2.98
C TRP A 523 9.94 -7.37 -2.05
N TRP A 524 9.95 -6.43 -1.11
CA TRP A 524 9.02 -6.41 0.02
C TRP A 524 7.55 -6.24 -0.41
N ASP A 525 7.29 -5.57 -1.53
CA ASP A 525 5.95 -5.43 -2.13
C ASP A 525 5.22 -6.78 -2.27
N TYR A 526 5.95 -7.85 -2.59
CA TYR A 526 5.36 -9.13 -3.01
C TYR A 526 5.18 -10.14 -1.87
N GLY A 527 5.61 -9.79 -0.65
CA GLY A 527 5.58 -10.71 0.49
C GLY A 527 4.18 -11.22 0.83
N HIS A 528 3.15 -10.40 0.66
CA HIS A 528 1.76 -10.83 0.85
C HIS A 528 1.27 -11.82 -0.20
N TRP A 529 1.72 -11.71 -1.46
CA TRP A 529 1.36 -12.66 -2.52
C TRP A 529 2.06 -14.02 -2.32
N ILE A 530 3.35 -14.00 -1.97
CA ILE A 530 4.12 -15.20 -1.61
C ILE A 530 3.46 -15.95 -0.45
N LEU A 531 3.04 -15.20 0.58
CA LEU A 531 2.36 -15.77 1.73
C LEU A 531 0.95 -16.29 1.39
N ALA A 532 0.11 -15.47 0.78
CA ALA A 532 -1.32 -15.76 0.62
C ALA A 532 -1.62 -16.77 -0.50
N ILE A 533 -0.86 -16.72 -1.60
CA ILE A 533 -1.06 -17.59 -2.77
C ILE A 533 -0.02 -18.71 -2.74
N GLY A 534 1.26 -18.35 -2.60
CA GLY A 534 2.37 -19.30 -2.58
C GLY A 534 2.39 -20.21 -1.35
N LYS A 535 1.73 -19.81 -0.25
CA LYS A 535 1.76 -20.52 1.04
C LYS A 535 3.19 -20.88 1.47
N ARG A 536 4.13 -19.96 1.25
CA ARG A 536 5.52 -20.05 1.71
C ARG A 536 5.87 -18.83 2.56
N MET A 537 6.99 -18.92 3.28
CA MET A 537 7.41 -17.88 4.19
C MET A 537 8.20 -16.79 3.47
N ALA A 538 7.68 -15.56 3.47
CA ALA A 538 8.34 -14.42 2.84
C ALA A 538 9.32 -13.75 3.81
N ILE A 539 10.55 -13.47 3.34
CA ILE A 539 11.55 -12.73 4.12
C ILE A 539 11.11 -11.28 4.35
N ALA A 540 10.70 -10.61 3.28
CA ALA A 540 10.30 -9.21 3.29
C ALA A 540 8.81 -9.06 3.02
N ASN A 541 8.18 -7.99 3.53
CA ASN A 541 6.74 -7.81 3.43
C ASN A 541 6.29 -6.34 3.23
N PRO A 542 5.03 -6.13 2.78
CA PRO A 542 4.41 -4.81 2.63
C PRO A 542 4.36 -3.92 3.88
N PHE A 543 4.69 -4.46 5.06
CA PHE A 543 4.85 -3.68 6.28
C PHE A 543 6.23 -3.02 6.38
N GLN A 544 7.00 -3.05 5.30
CA GLN A 544 8.36 -2.51 5.19
C GLN A 544 9.36 -3.21 6.12
N GLN A 545 9.10 -4.49 6.41
CA GLN A 545 9.98 -5.33 7.23
C GLN A 545 10.79 -6.28 6.34
N GLY A 546 11.95 -6.71 6.82
CA GLY A 546 12.84 -7.62 6.07
C GLY A 546 13.54 -6.97 4.87
N ILE A 547 13.48 -5.64 4.73
CA ILE A 547 14.15 -4.90 3.65
C ILE A 547 15.67 -4.97 3.81
N GLY A 548 16.21 -4.72 5.02
CA GLY A 548 17.66 -4.68 5.27
C GLY A 548 18.37 -3.50 4.60
N ASN A 549 19.66 -3.33 4.88
CA ASN A 549 20.48 -2.28 4.29
C ASN A 549 22.00 -2.57 4.40
N PHE A 550 22.83 -1.81 3.67
CA PHE A 550 24.30 -1.91 3.76
C PHE A 550 24.89 -1.15 4.96
N TYR A 551 24.34 0.01 5.29
CA TYR A 551 24.96 0.96 6.22
C TYR A 551 24.90 0.52 7.69
N ASP A 552 23.95 -0.33 8.07
CA ASP A 552 23.84 -0.98 9.38
C ASP A 552 24.19 -2.49 9.33
N ASP A 553 24.66 -3.02 8.19
CA ASP A 553 24.88 -4.46 7.92
C ASP A 553 23.67 -5.35 8.29
N ILE A 554 22.45 -4.87 8.02
CA ILE A 554 21.22 -5.61 8.32
C ILE A 554 20.85 -6.50 7.11
N PRO A 555 20.83 -7.84 7.26
CA PRO A 555 20.45 -8.73 6.17
C PRO A 555 18.97 -8.53 5.78
N GLY A 556 18.69 -8.55 4.47
CA GLY A 556 17.33 -8.39 3.95
C GLY A 556 17.30 -8.34 2.42
N ALA A 557 16.11 -8.08 1.86
CA ALA A 557 15.89 -8.05 0.41
C ALA A 557 16.76 -7.01 -0.33
N ALA A 558 16.84 -5.76 0.14
CA ALA A 558 17.57 -4.69 -0.52
C ALA A 558 19.08 -4.99 -0.69
N PRO A 559 19.84 -5.31 0.38
CA PRO A 559 21.25 -5.63 0.25
C PRO A 559 21.50 -6.97 -0.47
N PHE A 560 20.52 -7.89 -0.48
CA PHE A 560 20.60 -9.13 -1.26
C PHE A 560 20.55 -8.85 -2.77
N PHE A 561 19.55 -8.11 -3.26
CA PHE A 561 19.37 -7.83 -4.69
C PHE A 561 20.35 -6.79 -5.23
N VAL A 562 20.72 -5.78 -4.43
CA VAL A 562 21.66 -4.71 -4.83
C VAL A 562 23.13 -5.13 -4.62
N GLY A 563 23.37 -6.17 -3.83
CA GLY A 563 24.70 -6.72 -3.59
C GLY A 563 25.42 -7.08 -4.89
N ARG A 564 26.71 -6.77 -4.98
CA ARG A 564 27.53 -6.95 -6.21
C ARG A 564 28.20 -8.32 -6.32
N ASN A 565 28.28 -9.02 -5.18
CA ASN A 565 29.03 -10.26 -5.06
C ASN A 565 28.09 -11.36 -4.58
N GLU A 566 28.13 -12.51 -5.26
CA GLU A 566 27.35 -13.68 -4.86
C GLU A 566 27.71 -14.15 -3.44
N SER A 567 28.99 -14.09 -3.04
CA SER A 567 29.40 -14.42 -1.66
C SER A 567 28.71 -13.54 -0.59
N TYR A 568 28.44 -12.27 -0.89
CA TYR A 568 27.71 -11.40 0.04
C TYR A 568 26.22 -11.76 0.08
N ALA A 569 25.63 -12.07 -1.09
CA ALA A 569 24.27 -12.58 -1.18
C ALA A 569 24.09 -13.91 -0.44
N GLU A 570 25.07 -14.81 -0.52
CA GLU A 570 25.11 -16.08 0.23
C GLU A 570 25.18 -15.87 1.73
N LYS A 571 26.00 -14.92 2.23
CA LYS A 571 26.00 -14.54 3.66
C LYS A 571 24.60 -14.15 4.14
N ILE A 572 23.89 -13.35 3.35
CA ILE A 572 22.51 -12.95 3.66
C ILE A 572 21.57 -14.17 3.58
N ALA A 573 21.67 -14.96 2.51
CA ALA A 573 20.84 -16.14 2.30
C ALA A 573 20.97 -17.16 3.43
N ASP A 574 22.19 -17.40 3.94
CA ASP A 574 22.42 -18.24 5.12
C ASP A 574 21.83 -17.63 6.39
N SER A 575 22.05 -16.33 6.60
CA SER A 575 21.54 -15.62 7.79
C SER A 575 20.01 -15.55 7.85
N LEU A 576 19.32 -15.73 6.73
CA LEU A 576 17.86 -15.70 6.64
C LEU A 576 17.27 -17.05 6.20
N ASN A 577 18.09 -18.08 6.06
CA ASN A 577 17.72 -19.42 5.60
C ASN A 577 16.88 -19.41 4.31
N VAL A 578 17.36 -18.63 3.32
CA VAL A 578 16.74 -18.49 2.00
C VAL A 578 16.96 -19.77 1.19
N ARG A 579 15.90 -20.25 0.55
CA ARG A 579 15.96 -21.35 -0.42
C ARG A 579 15.46 -20.96 -1.81
N TYR A 580 14.46 -20.10 -1.90
CA TYR A 580 13.96 -19.62 -3.19
C TYR A 580 14.07 -18.11 -3.30
N VAL A 581 14.39 -17.64 -4.50
CA VAL A 581 14.44 -16.22 -4.85
C VAL A 581 13.39 -15.97 -5.93
N VAL A 582 12.58 -14.94 -5.76
CA VAL A 582 11.64 -14.48 -6.78
C VAL A 582 12.04 -13.08 -7.21
N SER A 583 12.25 -12.89 -8.52
CA SER A 583 12.55 -11.60 -9.14
C SER A 583 11.57 -11.34 -10.27
N ASP A 584 11.20 -10.08 -10.48
CA ASP A 584 10.33 -9.67 -11.57
C ASP A 584 10.88 -8.49 -12.37
N ILE A 585 10.27 -8.24 -13.53
CA ILE A 585 10.74 -7.19 -14.44
C ILE A 585 10.64 -5.80 -13.80
N GLU A 586 9.71 -5.57 -12.87
CA GLU A 586 9.63 -4.32 -12.11
C GLU A 586 10.86 -4.15 -11.21
N MET A 587 11.28 -5.19 -10.48
CA MET A 587 12.52 -5.19 -9.69
C MET A 587 13.74 -4.89 -10.54
N ALA A 588 13.86 -5.52 -11.71
CA ALA A 588 14.98 -5.31 -12.62
C ALA A 588 14.99 -3.89 -13.23
N THR A 589 13.83 -3.25 -13.40
CA THR A 589 13.69 -1.96 -14.08
C THR A 589 13.23 -0.85 -13.13
N GLY A 590 11.92 -0.56 -13.09
CA GLY A 590 11.35 0.61 -12.42
C GLY A 590 11.56 0.66 -10.90
N LYS A 591 11.59 -0.49 -10.22
CA LYS A 591 11.76 -0.59 -8.76
C LYS A 591 13.21 -0.72 -8.32
N PHE A 592 14.15 -1.00 -9.24
CA PHE A 592 15.57 -1.14 -8.89
C PHE A 592 16.10 0.08 -8.13
N TYR A 593 15.73 1.28 -8.59
CA TYR A 593 16.11 2.53 -7.93
C TYR A 593 15.65 2.62 -6.47
N ALA A 594 14.44 2.13 -6.17
CA ALA A 594 13.94 2.09 -4.81
C ALA A 594 14.77 1.09 -3.97
N MET A 595 15.03 -0.11 -4.51
CA MET A 595 15.89 -1.10 -3.83
C MET A 595 17.27 -0.53 -3.52
N ALA A 596 17.90 0.15 -4.48
CA ALA A 596 19.18 0.83 -4.28
C ALA A 596 19.09 1.93 -3.22
N THR A 597 18.02 2.73 -3.21
CA THR A 597 17.83 3.80 -2.21
C THR A 597 17.69 3.21 -0.80
N TRP A 598 16.96 2.11 -0.64
CA TRP A 598 16.83 1.42 0.65
C TRP A 598 18.15 0.77 1.10
N ALA A 599 18.88 0.13 0.17
CA ALA A 599 20.15 -0.51 0.49
C ALA A 599 21.23 0.49 0.89
N GLU A 600 21.31 1.62 0.19
CA GLU A 600 22.34 2.67 0.38
C GLU A 600 21.96 3.69 1.47
N GLY A 601 20.66 3.85 1.76
CA GLY A 601 20.12 4.74 2.79
C GLY A 601 19.66 6.11 2.31
N ASP A 602 20.11 6.55 1.13
CA ASP A 602 19.71 7.85 0.56
C ASP A 602 19.62 7.86 -0.96
N LEU A 603 18.78 8.76 -1.45
CA LEU A 603 18.40 8.93 -2.85
C LEU A 603 19.60 9.30 -3.76
N PRO A 604 20.49 10.23 -3.37
CA PRO A 604 21.65 10.59 -4.20
C PRO A 604 22.65 9.43 -4.36
N LEU A 605 22.77 8.57 -3.34
CA LEU A 605 23.67 7.42 -3.37
C LEU A 605 23.18 6.34 -4.35
N ALA A 606 21.87 6.25 -4.57
CA ALA A 606 21.29 5.34 -5.55
C ALA A 606 21.57 5.75 -7.00
N TYR A 607 21.92 7.01 -7.28
CA TYR A 607 22.20 7.44 -8.66
C TYR A 607 23.48 6.86 -9.25
N LYS A 608 24.41 6.34 -8.44
CA LYS A 608 25.62 5.66 -8.94
C LYS A 608 25.33 4.40 -9.76
N TYR A 609 24.11 3.86 -9.69
CA TYR A 609 23.65 2.72 -10.48
C TYR A 609 23.12 3.11 -11.86
N TYR A 610 23.16 4.40 -12.23
CA TYR A 610 22.63 4.91 -13.49
C TYR A 610 23.60 5.90 -14.15
N ASP A 611 23.89 5.69 -15.43
CA ASP A 611 24.79 6.52 -16.24
C ASP A 611 24.09 7.02 -17.51
N GLY A 612 23.77 8.31 -17.54
CA GLY A 612 23.24 8.98 -18.75
C GLY A 612 21.90 8.46 -19.27
N VAL A 613 21.65 8.77 -20.54
CA VAL A 613 20.37 8.54 -21.21
C VAL A 613 20.62 7.88 -22.56
N LEU A 614 19.82 6.87 -22.87
CA LEU A 614 19.70 6.30 -24.21
C LEU A 614 18.76 7.20 -25.01
N TYR A 615 19.20 7.70 -26.16
CA TYR A 615 18.40 8.61 -26.98
C TYR A 615 18.45 8.25 -28.47
N LEU A 616 17.44 8.71 -29.19
CA LEU A 616 17.35 8.62 -30.64
C LEU A 616 17.49 10.00 -31.26
N THR A 617 18.50 10.18 -32.12
CA THR A 617 18.71 11.43 -32.86
C THR A 617 17.64 11.65 -33.94
N GLN A 618 17.49 12.89 -34.44
CA GLN A 618 16.59 13.20 -35.56
C GLN A 618 16.90 12.40 -36.83
N GLN A 619 18.14 11.95 -36.98
CA GLN A 619 18.61 11.13 -38.10
C GLN A 619 18.32 9.63 -37.90
N GLY A 620 17.61 9.26 -36.82
CA GLY A 620 17.27 7.87 -36.50
C GLY A 620 18.44 7.05 -35.94
N ARG A 621 19.53 7.69 -35.50
CA ARG A 621 20.67 6.99 -34.88
C ARG A 621 20.52 6.92 -33.37
N LEU A 622 20.78 5.73 -32.81
CA LEU A 622 20.82 5.49 -31.38
C LEU A 622 22.12 6.03 -30.78
N GLY A 623 22.03 6.74 -29.67
CA GLY A 623 23.17 7.27 -28.92
C GLY A 623 23.00 7.07 -27.42
N ILE A 624 24.12 7.00 -26.70
CA ILE A 624 24.16 6.94 -25.23
C ILE A 624 25.06 8.06 -24.74
N GLY A 625 24.58 8.85 -23.78
CA GLY A 625 25.39 9.88 -23.15
C GLY A 625 24.60 10.78 -22.20
N ASN A 626 25.31 11.67 -21.51
CA ASN A 626 24.71 12.71 -20.67
C ASN A 626 24.29 13.94 -21.49
N ASP A 627 25.05 14.26 -22.54
CA ASP A 627 24.79 15.37 -23.45
C ASP A 627 23.90 14.92 -24.61
N VAL A 628 22.59 15.10 -24.45
CA VAL A 628 21.60 14.71 -25.47
C VAL A 628 21.52 15.80 -26.55
N PRO A 629 21.78 15.51 -27.83
CA PRO A 629 21.71 16.50 -28.90
C PRO A 629 20.31 17.11 -29.04
N PRO A 630 20.19 18.43 -29.29
CA PRO A 630 18.89 19.09 -29.43
C PRO A 630 18.00 18.42 -30.47
N GLY A 631 16.73 18.21 -30.12
CA GLY A 631 15.75 17.55 -31.00
C GLY A 631 15.80 16.02 -31.00
N SER A 632 16.65 15.40 -30.17
CA SER A 632 16.64 13.95 -29.94
C SER A 632 15.52 13.55 -28.98
N ILE A 633 15.07 12.30 -29.08
CA ILE A 633 14.07 11.70 -28.18
C ILE A 633 14.79 10.86 -27.14
N GLY A 634 14.69 11.22 -25.86
CA GLY A 634 15.17 10.38 -24.76
C GLY A 634 14.30 9.13 -24.63
N LEU A 635 14.93 7.95 -24.67
CA LEU A 635 14.24 6.66 -24.62
C LEU A 635 14.18 6.13 -23.19
N SER A 636 15.32 6.00 -22.52
CA SER A 636 15.41 5.47 -21.16
C SER A 636 16.68 5.91 -20.45
N ARG A 637 16.68 5.85 -19.11
CA ARG A 637 17.88 6.08 -18.30
C ARG A 637 18.72 4.82 -18.34
N VAL A 638 20.01 4.96 -18.70
CA VAL A 638 20.89 3.80 -18.86
C VAL A 638 21.47 3.39 -17.51
N PRO A 639 21.45 2.10 -17.14
CA PRO A 639 22.13 1.65 -15.94
C PRO A 639 23.65 1.74 -16.08
N SER A 640 24.34 2.07 -15.00
CA SER A 640 25.80 2.10 -14.94
C SER A 640 26.37 0.69 -14.93
N LYS A 641 27.69 0.56 -15.07
CA LYS A 641 28.40 -0.72 -14.91
C LYS A 641 28.02 -1.42 -13.59
N LEU A 642 27.86 -0.65 -12.51
CA LEU A 642 27.56 -1.19 -11.19
C LEU A 642 26.22 -1.94 -11.14
N TYR A 643 25.23 -1.51 -11.91
CA TYR A 643 23.94 -2.19 -11.98
C TYR A 643 24.11 -3.63 -12.49
N TYR A 644 24.88 -3.82 -13.56
CA TYR A 644 25.08 -5.15 -14.16
C TYR A 644 25.89 -6.12 -13.29
N GLU A 645 26.62 -5.60 -12.30
CA GLU A 645 27.32 -6.41 -11.31
C GLU A 645 26.40 -6.90 -10.18
N THR A 646 25.22 -6.29 -10.01
CA THR A 646 24.29 -6.62 -8.92
C THR A 646 23.59 -7.96 -9.09
N MET A 647 23.15 -8.55 -7.98
CA MET A 647 22.38 -9.79 -7.98
C MET A 647 21.07 -9.67 -8.75
N GLU A 648 20.36 -8.53 -8.71
CA GLU A 648 19.13 -8.36 -9.49
C GLU A 648 19.37 -8.48 -10.99
N ALA A 649 20.44 -7.84 -11.51
CA ALA A 649 20.80 -8.00 -12.91
C ALA A 649 21.20 -9.45 -13.22
N ARG A 650 21.95 -10.12 -12.34
CA ARG A 650 22.31 -11.55 -12.49
C ARG A 650 21.09 -12.45 -12.53
N PHE A 651 20.12 -12.25 -11.64
CA PHE A 651 18.87 -13.02 -11.63
C PHE A 651 18.01 -12.70 -12.87
N HIS A 652 17.69 -11.43 -13.10
CA HIS A 652 16.67 -11.08 -14.08
C HIS A 652 17.22 -10.82 -15.49
N ILE A 653 18.27 -10.02 -15.63
CA ILE A 653 18.79 -9.62 -16.95
C ILE A 653 19.60 -10.76 -17.58
N PHE A 654 20.36 -11.50 -16.77
CA PHE A 654 21.22 -12.61 -17.20
C PHE A 654 20.64 -14.00 -16.92
N ASP A 655 19.39 -14.12 -16.47
CA ASP A 655 18.71 -15.40 -16.24
C ASP A 655 19.43 -16.36 -15.27
N GLY A 656 20.21 -15.81 -14.33
CA GLY A 656 21.05 -16.58 -13.41
C GLY A 656 22.38 -17.05 -14.01
N SER A 657 22.75 -16.59 -15.21
CA SER A 657 24.07 -16.86 -15.80
C SER A 657 25.19 -16.24 -14.95
N GLY A 658 26.27 -17.00 -14.76
CA GLY A 658 27.42 -16.59 -13.95
C GLY A 658 27.24 -16.78 -12.44
N LEU A 659 26.11 -17.33 -11.97
CA LEU A 659 25.89 -17.69 -10.58
C LEU A 659 26.32 -19.13 -10.29
N GLU A 660 26.84 -19.37 -9.09
CA GLU A 660 27.35 -20.65 -8.60
C GLU A 660 26.30 -21.44 -7.81
N HIS A 661 25.48 -20.73 -7.03
CA HIS A 661 24.57 -21.31 -6.05
C HIS A 661 23.09 -21.12 -6.41
N TYR A 662 22.78 -20.61 -7.60
CA TYR A 662 21.42 -20.31 -8.01
C TYR A 662 21.09 -20.88 -9.39
N ARG A 663 19.93 -21.52 -9.50
CA ARG A 663 19.39 -22.03 -10.77
C ARG A 663 17.98 -21.54 -11.01
N LEU A 664 17.66 -21.12 -12.23
CA LEU A 664 16.31 -20.81 -12.64
C LEU A 664 15.48 -22.10 -12.67
N VAL A 665 14.32 -22.09 -12.00
CA VAL A 665 13.41 -23.26 -11.91
C VAL A 665 12.05 -23.00 -12.54
N TYR A 666 11.66 -21.73 -12.69
CA TYR A 666 10.41 -21.32 -13.34
C TYR A 666 10.50 -19.91 -13.93
N GLU A 667 9.85 -19.71 -15.06
CA GLU A 667 9.64 -18.43 -15.72
C GLU A 667 8.17 -18.26 -16.12
N SER A 668 7.58 -17.11 -15.84
CA SER A 668 6.23 -16.80 -16.30
C SER A 668 6.21 -16.37 -17.78
N GLU A 669 5.03 -16.30 -18.38
CA GLU A 669 4.90 -15.68 -19.70
C GLU A 669 5.24 -14.17 -19.66
N PRO A 670 5.64 -13.55 -20.78
CA PRO A 670 5.69 -12.10 -20.89
C PRO A 670 4.32 -11.45 -20.65
N SER A 671 4.27 -10.14 -20.39
CA SER A 671 2.99 -9.42 -20.25
C SER A 671 2.18 -9.45 -21.55
N ASP A 672 0.86 -9.34 -21.42
CA ASP A 672 -0.04 -9.30 -22.57
C ASP A 672 0.24 -8.08 -23.46
N GLU A 673 0.66 -6.94 -22.88
CA GLU A 673 1.06 -5.74 -23.61
C GLU A 673 2.22 -6.05 -24.58
N TRP A 674 3.24 -6.75 -24.12
CA TRP A 674 4.39 -7.09 -24.96
C TRP A 674 4.05 -8.11 -26.04
N LYS A 675 3.24 -9.12 -25.70
CA LYS A 675 2.75 -10.11 -26.69
C LYS A 675 1.93 -9.46 -27.80
N ILE A 676 1.12 -8.45 -27.44
CA ILE A 676 0.35 -7.65 -28.41
C ILE A 676 1.30 -6.93 -29.37
N TYR A 677 2.33 -6.26 -28.86
CA TYR A 677 3.33 -5.60 -29.72
C TYR A 677 4.05 -6.58 -30.64
N GLN A 678 4.49 -7.73 -30.13
CA GLN A 678 5.11 -8.79 -30.95
C GLN A 678 4.17 -9.25 -32.09
N THR A 679 2.88 -9.40 -31.79
CA THR A 679 1.88 -9.82 -32.78
C THR A 679 1.64 -8.76 -33.85
N TYR A 680 1.53 -7.47 -33.47
CA TYR A 680 1.26 -6.38 -34.41
C TYR A 680 2.46 -5.99 -35.27
N THR A 681 3.68 -6.11 -34.73
CA THR A 681 4.91 -5.68 -35.41
C THR A 681 5.56 -6.79 -36.26
N GLY A 682 5.08 -8.03 -36.15
CA GLY A 682 5.48 -9.13 -37.02
C GLY A 682 6.95 -9.53 -36.81
N GLN A 683 7.78 -9.39 -37.85
CA GLN A 683 9.20 -9.81 -37.88
C GLN A 683 10.19 -8.74 -37.37
N MET A 684 9.72 -7.63 -36.80
CA MET A 684 10.61 -6.61 -36.24
C MET A 684 11.50 -7.20 -35.13
N SER A 685 12.74 -6.73 -35.03
CA SER A 685 13.60 -7.12 -33.93
C SER A 685 13.05 -6.59 -32.60
N PRO A 686 13.32 -7.24 -31.44
CA PRO A 686 12.89 -6.73 -30.14
C PRO A 686 13.29 -5.27 -29.86
N LEU A 687 14.45 -4.85 -30.36
CA LEU A 687 14.93 -3.47 -30.26
C LEU A 687 14.07 -2.50 -31.06
N ASP A 688 13.70 -2.85 -32.30
CA ASP A 688 12.85 -2.01 -33.14
C ASP A 688 11.46 -1.84 -32.52
N ILE A 689 10.92 -2.90 -31.93
CA ILE A 689 9.65 -2.87 -31.18
C ILE A 689 9.76 -1.92 -30.00
N ALA A 690 10.80 -2.06 -29.18
CA ALA A 690 11.03 -1.20 -28.02
C ALA A 690 11.16 0.29 -28.41
N ILE A 691 11.90 0.59 -29.47
CA ILE A 691 12.04 1.97 -29.99
C ILE A 691 10.69 2.49 -30.49
N TYR A 692 9.97 1.71 -31.29
CA TYR A 692 8.68 2.11 -31.84
C TYR A 692 7.66 2.42 -30.74
N GLU A 693 7.51 1.51 -29.78
CA GLU A 693 6.63 1.70 -28.63
C GLU A 693 6.99 2.99 -27.87
N THR A 694 8.28 3.16 -27.56
CA THR A 694 8.74 4.29 -26.76
C THR A 694 8.46 5.62 -27.46
N ILE A 695 8.65 5.70 -28.79
CA ILE A 695 8.32 6.90 -29.56
C ILE A 695 6.82 7.18 -29.51
N GLN A 696 5.95 6.17 -29.62
CA GLN A 696 4.50 6.38 -29.53
C GLN A 696 4.09 6.88 -28.14
N ARG A 697 4.65 6.31 -27.08
CA ARG A 697 4.36 6.71 -25.68
C ARG A 697 4.90 8.10 -25.37
N ALA A 698 6.09 8.43 -25.85
CA ALA A 698 6.71 9.73 -25.65
C ALA A 698 5.88 10.89 -26.24
N ARG A 699 5.13 10.65 -27.34
CA ARG A 699 4.18 11.64 -27.91
C ARG A 699 3.08 12.06 -26.92
N PHE A 700 2.78 11.20 -25.95
CA PHE A 700 1.81 11.45 -24.89
C PHE A 700 2.48 11.77 -23.54
N GLY A 701 3.81 11.97 -23.50
CA GLY A 701 4.56 12.20 -22.27
C GLY A 701 4.63 10.98 -21.35
N VAL A 702 4.40 9.77 -21.88
CA VAL A 702 4.39 8.52 -21.11
C VAL A 702 5.75 7.82 -21.24
N PRO A 703 6.34 7.31 -20.15
CA PRO A 703 7.59 6.56 -20.21
C PRO A 703 7.44 5.24 -20.99
N PRO A 704 8.56 4.63 -21.45
CA PRO A 704 8.56 3.30 -22.05
C PRO A 704 7.94 2.23 -21.14
N SER A 705 7.43 1.14 -21.73
CA SER A 705 7.02 -0.05 -20.97
C SER A 705 8.21 -0.68 -20.26
N LEU A 706 7.90 -1.56 -19.29
CA LEU A 706 8.90 -2.34 -18.56
C LEU A 706 9.74 -3.22 -19.51
N TYR A 707 9.12 -3.76 -20.56
CA TYR A 707 9.81 -4.57 -21.56
C TYR A 707 10.69 -3.75 -22.48
N ALA A 708 10.22 -2.61 -22.98
CA ALA A 708 11.08 -1.70 -23.74
C ALA A 708 12.30 -1.28 -22.91
N ASN A 709 12.12 -1.02 -21.60
CA ASN A 709 13.22 -0.78 -20.67
C ASN A 709 14.17 -1.98 -20.53
N GLU A 710 13.67 -3.20 -20.33
CA GLU A 710 14.51 -4.40 -20.26
C GLU A 710 15.39 -4.54 -21.53
N ILE A 711 14.81 -4.34 -22.71
CA ILE A 711 15.54 -4.37 -23.97
C ILE A 711 16.61 -3.28 -24.04
N PHE A 712 16.28 -2.05 -23.65
CA PHE A 712 17.25 -0.95 -23.62
C PHE A 712 18.41 -1.20 -22.65
N ILE A 713 18.13 -1.81 -21.49
CA ILE A 713 19.16 -2.23 -20.52
C ILE A 713 20.09 -3.27 -21.16
N LYS A 714 19.54 -4.29 -21.83
CA LYS A 714 20.33 -5.32 -22.52
C LYS A 714 21.18 -4.75 -23.65
N VAL A 715 20.64 -3.82 -24.45
CA VAL A 715 21.38 -3.14 -25.51
C VAL A 715 22.52 -2.29 -24.94
N ALA A 716 22.25 -1.53 -23.88
CA ALA A 716 23.29 -0.73 -23.23
C ALA A 716 24.43 -1.62 -22.70
N TYR A 717 24.11 -2.78 -22.11
CA TYR A 717 25.10 -3.76 -21.70
C TYR A 717 25.96 -4.26 -22.87
N GLN A 718 25.34 -4.70 -23.97
CA GLN A 718 26.05 -5.22 -25.14
C GLN A 718 27.02 -4.19 -25.73
N ILE A 719 26.60 -2.92 -25.79
CA ILE A 719 27.40 -1.83 -26.35
C ILE A 719 28.53 -1.42 -25.42
N LEU A 720 28.25 -1.25 -24.12
CA LEU A 720 29.17 -0.59 -23.19
C LEU A 720 30.01 -1.54 -22.34
N TYR A 721 29.44 -2.66 -21.88
CA TYR A 721 30.00 -3.39 -20.74
C TYR A 721 30.23 -4.89 -21.01
N GLN A 722 29.64 -5.48 -22.06
CA GLN A 722 29.74 -6.92 -22.33
C GLN A 722 31.18 -7.40 -22.54
N ARG A 723 32.03 -6.60 -23.19
CA ARG A 723 33.45 -6.96 -23.40
C ARG A 723 34.23 -7.05 -22.10
N GLU A 724 33.83 -6.28 -21.10
CA GLU A 724 34.50 -6.20 -19.80
C GLU A 724 33.95 -7.24 -18.83
N LEU A 725 32.62 -7.38 -18.74
CA LEU A 725 31.95 -8.27 -17.80
C LEU A 725 31.80 -9.71 -18.33
N GLY A 726 31.86 -9.91 -19.65
CA GLY A 726 32.02 -11.23 -20.27
C GLY A 726 30.81 -12.16 -20.21
N LEU A 727 29.65 -11.72 -19.73
CA LEU A 727 28.43 -12.54 -19.71
C LEU A 727 27.65 -12.36 -21.03
N PRO A 728 27.21 -13.44 -21.69
CA PRO A 728 26.33 -13.33 -22.84
C PRO A 728 24.94 -12.86 -22.39
N VAL A 729 24.31 -12.00 -23.19
CA VAL A 729 22.90 -11.62 -23.03
C VAL A 729 22.22 -11.55 -24.38
N ASP A 730 21.03 -12.12 -24.46
CA ASP A 730 20.15 -12.05 -25.63
C ASP A 730 19.20 -10.85 -25.52
N LEU A 731 18.87 -10.25 -26.65
CA LEU A 731 17.95 -9.11 -26.76
C LEU A 731 16.47 -9.52 -26.78
N ASN A 732 16.15 -10.79 -26.53
CA ASN A 732 14.77 -11.22 -26.37
C ASN A 732 14.18 -10.78 -25.03
N ALA A 733 12.89 -10.47 -25.03
CA ALA A 733 12.13 -10.25 -23.81
C ALA A 733 12.01 -11.54 -23.01
N THR A 734 11.99 -11.42 -21.68
CA THR A 734 11.92 -12.57 -20.78
C THR A 734 10.60 -12.64 -20.03
N GLY A 735 10.36 -13.72 -19.30
CA GLY A 735 9.19 -13.83 -18.44
C GLY A 735 9.12 -12.71 -17.40
N TYR A 736 7.90 -12.27 -17.09
CA TYR A 736 7.67 -11.18 -16.14
C TYR A 736 8.21 -11.50 -14.74
N VAL A 737 8.06 -12.76 -14.31
CA VAL A 737 8.46 -13.27 -12.99
C VAL A 737 9.34 -14.49 -13.21
N LYS A 738 10.43 -14.57 -12.43
CA LYS A 738 11.39 -15.67 -12.44
C LYS A 738 11.58 -16.19 -11.02
N ILE A 739 11.64 -17.51 -10.88
CA ILE A 739 11.88 -18.16 -9.59
C ILE A 739 13.19 -18.95 -9.70
N PHE A 740 14.09 -18.72 -8.74
CA PHE A 740 15.36 -19.42 -8.61
C PHE A 740 15.36 -20.26 -7.35
N GLU A 741 15.99 -21.43 -7.41
CA GLU A 741 16.34 -22.21 -6.22
C GLU A 741 17.82 -21.99 -5.87
N ARG A 742 18.08 -21.75 -4.59
CA ARG A 742 19.40 -21.75 -4.01
C ARG A 742 19.84 -23.19 -3.74
N VAL A 743 20.97 -23.58 -4.29
CA VAL A 743 21.56 -24.92 -4.21
C VAL A 743 23.02 -24.81 -3.76
N LYS A 744 23.56 -25.89 -3.20
CA LYS A 744 25.00 -25.94 -2.90
C LYS A 744 25.84 -25.87 -4.18
N GLY A 745 25.37 -26.51 -5.26
CA GLY A 745 26.06 -26.57 -6.54
C GLY A 745 27.14 -27.65 -6.54
N ALA A 746 27.25 -28.40 -7.64
CA ALA A 746 28.26 -29.45 -7.74
C ALA A 746 29.65 -28.83 -7.95
N VAL A 747 30.63 -29.28 -7.16
CA VAL A 747 31.99 -28.75 -7.23
C VAL A 747 32.78 -29.52 -8.27
N VAL A 748 33.03 -28.92 -9.42
CA VAL A 748 33.87 -29.52 -10.47
C VAL A 748 35.28 -28.95 -10.35
N LYS A 749 36.26 -29.84 -10.18
CA LYS A 749 37.68 -29.44 -10.08
C LYS A 749 38.58 -30.39 -10.86
N GLY A 750 39.72 -29.87 -11.29
CA GLY A 750 40.72 -30.67 -12.01
C GLY A 750 41.88 -29.80 -12.47
N LYS A 751 42.79 -30.37 -13.24
CA LYS A 751 43.94 -29.65 -13.80
C LYS A 751 43.58 -28.95 -15.10
N ALA A 752 44.17 -27.78 -15.34
CA ALA A 752 44.03 -27.03 -16.59
C ALA A 752 45.34 -26.28 -16.92
N ASN A 753 45.66 -26.19 -18.21
CA ASN A 753 46.88 -25.52 -18.69
C ASN A 753 46.63 -24.09 -19.19
N SER A 754 45.38 -23.66 -19.34
CA SER A 754 45.01 -22.30 -19.74
C SER A 754 44.94 -21.35 -18.53
N GLU A 755 44.90 -20.04 -18.79
CA GLU A 755 44.69 -19.03 -17.74
C GLU A 755 43.26 -19.09 -17.15
N PHE A 756 42.28 -19.46 -17.98
CA PHE A 756 40.88 -19.54 -17.61
C PHE A 756 40.24 -20.83 -18.12
N VAL A 757 39.27 -21.34 -17.36
CA VAL A 757 38.31 -22.36 -17.80
C VAL A 757 36.96 -21.69 -18.01
N GLU A 758 36.40 -21.89 -19.20
CA GLU A 758 35.09 -21.36 -19.59
C GLU A 758 34.09 -22.52 -19.58
N VAL A 759 32.95 -22.33 -18.92
CA VAL A 759 31.88 -23.33 -18.81
C VAL A 759 30.61 -22.76 -19.42
N SER A 760 29.98 -23.50 -20.31
CA SER A 760 28.71 -23.10 -20.93
C SER A 760 27.70 -24.25 -21.01
N ALA A 761 26.41 -23.93 -20.93
CA ALA A 761 25.32 -24.85 -21.19
C ALA A 761 24.09 -24.11 -21.71
N LYS A 762 23.34 -24.72 -22.64
CA LYS A 762 22.05 -24.19 -23.10
C LYS A 762 20.94 -24.63 -22.16
N ILE A 763 20.25 -23.67 -21.57
CA ILE A 763 19.13 -23.89 -20.66
C ILE A 763 17.82 -23.60 -21.41
N LYS A 764 16.85 -24.50 -21.32
CA LYS A 764 15.50 -24.30 -21.85
C LYS A 764 14.53 -24.05 -20.71
N THR A 765 13.73 -22.99 -20.82
CA THR A 765 12.73 -22.59 -19.83
C THR A 765 11.41 -23.31 -20.08
N ASN A 766 10.50 -23.26 -19.10
CA ASN A 766 9.13 -23.77 -19.24
C ASN A 766 8.31 -23.01 -20.30
N GLN A 767 8.73 -21.80 -20.68
CA GLN A 767 8.15 -21.03 -21.78
C GLN A 767 8.74 -21.40 -23.16
N GLY A 768 9.65 -22.37 -23.21
CA GLY A 768 10.34 -22.78 -24.44
C GLY A 768 11.48 -21.86 -24.88
N ARG A 769 11.75 -20.78 -24.13
CA ARG A 769 12.88 -19.88 -24.35
C ARG A 769 14.19 -20.60 -24.05
N ILE A 770 15.24 -20.31 -24.83
CA ILE A 770 16.57 -20.88 -24.63
C ILE A 770 17.54 -19.74 -24.36
N PHE A 771 18.36 -19.88 -23.32
CA PHE A 771 19.46 -18.96 -23.02
C PHE A 771 20.73 -19.76 -22.71
N GLU A 772 21.87 -19.08 -22.72
CA GLU A 772 23.17 -19.67 -22.40
C GLU A 772 23.55 -19.35 -20.96
N TYR A 773 23.72 -20.39 -20.14
CA TYR A 773 24.42 -20.28 -18.88
C TYR A 773 25.91 -20.28 -19.16
N TYR A 774 26.63 -19.30 -18.61
CA TYR A 774 28.06 -19.15 -18.81
C TYR A 774 28.77 -18.78 -17.50
N GLN A 775 29.93 -19.39 -17.25
CA GLN A 775 30.81 -19.06 -16.14
C GLN A 775 32.27 -19.10 -16.59
N LYS A 776 33.09 -18.19 -16.07
CA LYS A 776 34.53 -18.12 -16.34
C LYS A 776 35.29 -18.12 -15.03
N VAL A 777 36.15 -19.12 -14.83
CA VAL A 777 36.97 -19.26 -13.62
C VAL A 777 38.45 -19.19 -13.96
N LYS A 778 39.22 -18.56 -13.08
CA LYS A 778 40.68 -18.48 -13.20
C LYS A 778 41.32 -19.79 -12.75
N VAL A 779 42.36 -20.21 -13.47
CA VAL A 779 43.18 -21.37 -13.09
C VAL A 779 44.27 -20.90 -12.12
N GLU A 780 44.36 -21.55 -10.96
CA GLU A 780 45.34 -21.25 -9.92
C GLU A 780 46.21 -22.48 -9.67
N ASN A 781 47.54 -22.31 -9.76
CA ASN A 781 48.51 -23.41 -9.60
C ASN A 781 48.28 -24.62 -10.52
N GLY A 782 47.73 -24.39 -11.72
CA GLY A 782 47.38 -25.44 -12.68
C GLY A 782 46.11 -26.21 -12.35
N GLU A 783 45.36 -25.80 -11.33
CA GLU A 783 44.06 -26.38 -10.96
C GLU A 783 42.94 -25.35 -11.14
N TYR A 784 41.76 -25.82 -11.54
CA TYR A 784 40.54 -25.01 -11.60
C TYR A 784 39.48 -25.59 -10.67
N LYS A 785 38.60 -24.71 -10.18
CA LYS A 785 37.42 -25.07 -9.40
C LYS A 785 36.25 -24.23 -9.90
N VAL A 786 35.13 -24.89 -10.22
CA VAL A 786 33.88 -24.26 -10.63
C VAL A 786 32.72 -24.93 -9.90
N ILE A 787 31.70 -24.16 -9.54
CA ILE A 787 30.50 -24.65 -8.86
C ILE A 787 29.33 -24.50 -9.82
N LEU A 788 28.66 -25.61 -10.16
CA LEU A 788 27.63 -25.64 -11.18
C LEU A 788 26.24 -25.87 -10.56
N PRO A 789 25.26 -24.96 -10.79
CA PRO A 789 23.97 -25.02 -10.11
C PRO A 789 22.89 -25.82 -10.85
N TYR A 790 23.00 -26.02 -12.17
CA TYR A 790 21.99 -26.79 -12.92
C TYR A 790 22.33 -28.28 -12.99
N SER A 791 21.30 -29.13 -12.85
CA SER A 791 21.37 -30.58 -13.07
C SER A 791 20.57 -30.97 -14.31
N HIS A 792 20.81 -32.17 -14.84
CA HIS A 792 20.17 -32.65 -16.09
C HIS A 792 18.93 -33.51 -15.85
N ASN A 793 18.72 -33.97 -14.61
CA ASN A 793 17.63 -34.86 -14.23
C ASN A 793 16.78 -34.29 -13.07
N SER A 794 16.77 -32.97 -12.88
CA SER A 794 15.84 -32.33 -11.95
C SER A 794 14.38 -32.57 -12.37
N SER A 795 13.48 -32.53 -11.38
CA SER A 795 12.03 -32.54 -11.63
C SER A 795 11.51 -31.21 -12.16
N TYR A 796 12.31 -30.14 -12.13
CA TYR A 796 11.93 -28.83 -12.64
C TYR A 796 11.81 -28.81 -14.16
N GLU A 797 10.94 -27.92 -14.65
CA GLU A 797 10.68 -27.75 -16.08
C GLU A 797 11.84 -27.00 -16.77
N VAL A 798 12.43 -26.04 -16.08
CA VAL A 798 13.64 -25.34 -16.53
C VAL A 798 14.84 -26.24 -16.33
N LYS A 799 15.50 -26.63 -17.42
CA LYS A 799 16.63 -27.57 -17.38
C LYS A 799 17.62 -27.38 -18.54
N PRO A 800 18.90 -27.76 -18.36
CA PRO A 800 19.85 -27.85 -19.45
C PRO A 800 19.38 -28.82 -20.54
N ILE A 801 19.48 -28.40 -21.80
CA ILE A 801 19.24 -29.26 -22.98
C ILE A 801 20.54 -29.75 -23.60
N THR A 802 21.68 -29.23 -23.15
CA THR A 802 23.02 -29.69 -23.50
C THR A 802 23.80 -30.01 -22.23
N PRO A 803 24.76 -30.95 -22.28
CA PRO A 803 25.80 -31.08 -21.27
C PRO A 803 26.51 -29.74 -21.02
N TYR A 804 27.15 -29.60 -19.86
CA TYR A 804 28.11 -28.53 -19.65
C TYR A 804 29.32 -28.74 -20.54
N THR A 805 29.66 -27.73 -21.33
CA THR A 805 30.88 -27.69 -22.13
C THR A 805 31.94 -26.93 -21.36
N LEU A 806 33.00 -27.62 -20.91
CA LEU A 806 34.15 -27.03 -20.23
C LEU A 806 35.31 -26.89 -21.20
N LYS A 807 35.82 -25.67 -21.35
CA LYS A 807 36.89 -25.32 -22.29
C LYS A 807 38.11 -24.75 -21.57
N SER A 808 39.28 -25.32 -21.86
CA SER A 808 40.60 -24.91 -21.38
C SER A 808 41.54 -24.80 -22.59
N GLY A 809 41.70 -23.59 -23.13
CA GLY A 809 42.42 -23.39 -24.41
C GLY A 809 41.71 -24.11 -25.57
N GLU A 810 42.38 -25.11 -26.15
CA GLU A 810 41.83 -25.94 -27.24
C GLU A 810 41.11 -27.20 -26.72
N ILE A 811 41.29 -27.57 -25.45
CA ILE A 811 40.69 -28.77 -24.86
C ILE A 811 39.24 -28.47 -24.47
N VAL A 812 38.32 -29.31 -24.94
CA VAL A 812 36.89 -29.23 -24.65
C VAL A 812 36.41 -30.57 -24.09
N LYS A 813 35.71 -30.56 -22.95
CA LYS A 813 35.04 -31.75 -22.39
C LYS A 813 33.58 -31.44 -22.07
N GLU A 814 32.76 -32.48 -22.14
CA GLU A 814 31.35 -32.42 -21.77
C GLU A 814 31.10 -33.10 -20.42
N LEU A 815 30.24 -32.49 -19.60
CA LEU A 815 29.87 -33.00 -18.28
C LEU A 815 28.35 -32.93 -18.09
N SER A 816 27.75 -34.05 -17.71
CA SER A 816 26.36 -34.12 -17.25
C SER A 816 26.33 -34.34 -15.74
N LEU A 817 25.59 -33.48 -15.04
CA LEU A 817 25.44 -33.52 -13.59
C LEU A 817 24.07 -34.06 -13.18
N LYS A 818 24.05 -34.93 -12.16
CA LYS A 818 22.83 -35.42 -11.51
C LYS A 818 22.38 -34.47 -10.39
N GLU A 819 21.09 -34.50 -10.10
CA GLU A 819 20.45 -33.67 -9.08
C GLU A 819 21.05 -33.85 -7.68
N GLU A 820 21.30 -35.10 -7.28
CA GLU A 820 21.94 -35.41 -5.98
C GLU A 820 23.30 -34.74 -5.83
N GLN A 821 24.10 -34.72 -6.90
CA GLN A 821 25.43 -34.09 -6.91
C GLN A 821 25.34 -32.58 -6.69
N VAL A 822 24.34 -31.93 -7.29
CA VAL A 822 24.12 -30.48 -7.20
C VAL A 822 23.56 -30.08 -5.84
N VAL A 823 22.55 -30.79 -5.34
CA VAL A 823 21.89 -30.47 -4.06
C VAL A 823 22.82 -30.75 -2.88
N ASN A 824 23.58 -31.84 -2.92
CA ASN A 824 24.50 -32.21 -1.84
C ASN A 824 25.84 -31.48 -1.90
N GLY A 825 26.18 -30.87 -3.04
CA GLY A 825 27.46 -30.20 -3.25
C GLY A 825 28.62 -31.19 -3.45
N GLU A 826 28.36 -32.28 -4.15
CA GLU A 826 29.36 -33.32 -4.39
C GLU A 826 30.51 -32.82 -5.27
N THR A 827 31.70 -33.39 -5.06
CA THR A 827 32.88 -33.04 -5.85
C THR A 827 33.05 -33.99 -7.02
N VAL A 828 33.16 -33.43 -8.23
CA VAL A 828 33.44 -34.15 -9.48
C VAL A 828 34.83 -33.79 -9.97
N LEU A 829 35.66 -34.80 -10.26
CA LEU A 829 37.00 -34.61 -10.80
C LEU A 829 36.98 -34.66 -12.33
N LEU A 830 37.51 -33.62 -12.98
CA LEU A 830 37.59 -33.54 -14.44
C LEU A 830 38.83 -32.78 -14.89
N ASP A 831 39.87 -33.49 -15.33
CA ASP A 831 41.09 -32.86 -15.86
C ASP A 831 40.90 -32.35 -17.29
N LEU A 832 41.44 -31.17 -17.61
CA LEU A 832 41.39 -30.49 -18.91
C LEU A 832 42.81 -30.27 -19.47
N ILE A 833 43.64 -31.32 -19.37
CA ILE A 833 45.04 -31.36 -19.83
C ILE A 833 45.31 -32.58 -20.70
#